data_AF-A0A852VA86-F1
#
_entry.id   AF-A0A852VA86-F1
#
_cell.length_a   1.000
_cell.length_b   1.000
_cell.length_c   1.000
_cell.angle_alpha   90.00
_cell.angle_beta   90.00
_cell.angle_gamma   90.00
#
_symmetry.space_group_name_H-M   'P 1'
#
loop_
_entity.id
_entity.type
_entity.pdbx_description
1 polymer ?
#
loop_
_entity_poly.entity_id
_entity_poly.type
_entity_poly.pdbx_seq_one_letter_code
_entity_poly.pdbx_strand_id
1 'polypeptide(L)'
;MRAAEFETKTENEHAFAAWAKVYDEQPNPLLALEERYFAHLLPHTKDRDVLDVGCGSGRWLSRFVHGGPATLHGLDSSSEMIEIAARKELSGAELIHAALPLIPIASGSKDLVLASFVLSYVEDLELCASELARVIRPGGDLFLSDMHPGTAATLGWKRGFDTPVQTYRLKVHTRPLIDLISTFVAHGFAIVVCLEPPFDESEHELFMAAGKETAWQQAAGKPAICLLHFRRMSVSSPAIRESEGLHLRGAQCVLGAHESLAASITVDSGLIASIATETARSANRLKNRVNQIDLTGYLVFPGLVNAHEHLEFALFPRLGSPPYENATEWALDIQVKEAEKIALHKRVPKDVRLWWGSIRNLLCGVTTVCQHNPVDPVLMMRDFPIRVITNYGWDHSLAFAKDIRSALEGTPANAPFLIHACEGVDHVAAKELYTLDAVGAIEERTVLIHGLSLDAKGAALLNERRSALVICPSSNSFLFEKTLTRELLHSIKRLGLGSDSPLTSNGDLLDEIRFARWACDLNDDRLFSMVTEEAAQLLRLHGGEGSLRGGAVADLIAVTQRVGSPAHILSELSWRDVELVIVGGLVHLASSEIFDRLTVQMRRTLVPLMVEKEVRWLRAPATSLLDATENVLGDGNVRVGGLHVSRMQA
;
A
#
# COMPACT_ATOMS: atom_id res chain seq x y z
N MET A 1 -59.69 5.71 -19.31
CA MET A 1 -58.64 6.10 -20.28
C MET A 1 -57.94 7.35 -19.76
N ARG A 2 -56.82 7.20 -19.07
CA ARG A 2 -55.86 8.30 -18.86
C ARG A 2 -54.80 8.14 -19.93
N ALA A 3 -54.52 9.22 -20.66
CA ALA A 3 -53.50 9.26 -21.69
C ALA A 3 -52.14 8.93 -21.06
N ALA A 4 -51.37 8.05 -21.71
CA ALA A 4 -49.99 7.80 -21.37
C ALA A 4 -49.20 9.07 -21.68
N GLU A 5 -48.65 9.72 -20.65
CA GLU A 5 -47.58 10.69 -20.81
C GLU A 5 -46.39 9.92 -21.38
N PHE A 6 -46.05 10.19 -22.64
CA PHE A 6 -44.78 9.75 -23.20
C PHE A 6 -43.68 10.51 -22.46
N GLU A 7 -43.04 9.88 -21.49
CA GLU A 7 -41.80 10.41 -20.90
C GLU A 7 -40.80 10.64 -22.04
N THR A 8 -40.36 11.89 -22.15
CA THR A 8 -39.40 12.31 -23.16
C THR A 8 -38.03 11.79 -22.71
N LYS A 9 -37.42 10.94 -23.54
CA LYS A 9 -36.11 10.37 -23.24
C LYS A 9 -35.07 11.46 -22.97
N THR A 10 -34.18 11.26 -22.00
CA THR A 10 -33.04 12.15 -21.77
C THR A 10 -32.06 12.13 -22.95
N GLU A 11 -31.15 13.10 -23.04
CA GLU A 11 -30.12 13.14 -24.10
C GLU A 11 -29.26 11.86 -24.11
N ASN A 12 -28.88 11.36 -22.92
CA ASN A 12 -28.11 10.13 -22.79
C ASN A 12 -28.93 8.90 -23.20
N GLU A 13 -30.22 8.83 -22.87
CA GLU A 13 -31.09 7.72 -23.30
C GLU A 13 -31.24 7.66 -24.81
N HIS A 14 -31.38 8.81 -25.48
CA HIS A 14 -31.37 8.86 -26.94
C HIS A 14 -30.03 8.38 -27.52
N ALA A 15 -28.91 8.80 -26.91
CA ALA A 15 -27.59 8.39 -27.34
C ALA A 15 -27.36 6.87 -27.15
N PHE A 16 -27.72 6.30 -26.00
CA PHE A 16 -27.58 4.85 -25.77
C PHE A 16 -28.50 4.02 -26.66
N ALA A 17 -29.73 4.49 -26.95
CA ALA A 17 -30.61 3.83 -27.92
C ALA A 17 -30.00 3.77 -29.33
N ALA A 18 -29.28 4.82 -29.74
CA ALA A 18 -28.52 4.82 -30.99
C ALA A 18 -27.26 3.95 -30.91
N TRP A 19 -26.55 3.98 -29.78
CA TRP A 19 -25.30 3.24 -29.58
C TRP A 19 -25.53 1.73 -29.56
N ALA A 20 -26.61 1.26 -28.94
CA ALA A 20 -26.91 -0.17 -28.76
C ALA A 20 -26.81 -0.99 -30.06
N LYS A 21 -27.09 -0.38 -31.21
CA LYS A 21 -27.03 -1.03 -32.54
C LYS A 21 -25.63 -1.42 -32.99
N VAL A 22 -24.60 -0.75 -32.49
CA VAL A 22 -23.20 -0.90 -32.92
C VAL A 22 -22.23 -1.08 -31.74
N TYR A 23 -22.74 -1.07 -30.51
CA TYR A 23 -21.94 -1.04 -29.28
C TYR A 23 -20.92 -2.19 -29.21
N ASP A 24 -21.37 -3.42 -29.45
CA ASP A 24 -20.52 -4.62 -29.39
C ASP A 24 -19.57 -4.76 -30.60
N GLU A 25 -19.82 -4.02 -31.70
CA GLU A 25 -19.01 -4.08 -32.93
C GLU A 25 -17.86 -3.07 -32.92
N GLN A 26 -17.90 -2.09 -32.01
CA GLN A 26 -16.91 -1.02 -31.94
C GLN A 26 -15.75 -1.39 -31.01
N PRO A 27 -14.51 -1.51 -31.52
CA PRO A 27 -13.35 -1.71 -30.66
C PRO A 27 -13.20 -0.55 -29.67
N ASN A 28 -13.09 -0.88 -28.38
CA ASN A 28 -12.97 0.12 -27.32
C ASN A 28 -11.75 -0.20 -26.43
N PRO A 29 -10.67 0.59 -26.52
CA PRO A 29 -9.45 0.31 -25.75
C PRO A 29 -9.66 0.40 -24.25
N LEU A 30 -10.61 1.21 -23.76
CA LEU A 30 -10.92 1.29 -22.33
C LEU A 30 -11.59 0.01 -21.82
N LEU A 31 -12.49 -0.59 -22.62
CA LEU A 31 -13.15 -1.85 -22.26
C LEU A 31 -12.17 -3.03 -22.34
N ALA A 32 -11.28 -3.04 -23.33
CA ALA A 32 -10.22 -4.05 -23.45
C ALA A 32 -9.24 -3.98 -22.28
N LEU A 33 -8.82 -2.76 -21.90
CA LEU A 33 -7.97 -2.53 -20.73
C LEU A 33 -8.68 -3.01 -19.45
N GLU A 34 -9.94 -2.64 -19.23
CA GLU A 34 -10.69 -3.13 -18.07
C GLU A 34 -10.77 -4.65 -18.05
N GLU A 35 -11.11 -5.28 -19.18
CA GLU A 35 -11.23 -6.73 -19.28
C GLU A 35 -9.93 -7.44 -18.92
N ARG A 36 -8.79 -6.94 -19.37
CA ARG A 36 -7.46 -7.48 -19.04
C ARG A 36 -7.20 -7.52 -17.54
N TYR A 37 -7.64 -6.51 -16.80
CA TYR A 37 -7.44 -6.45 -15.34
C TYR A 37 -8.54 -7.22 -14.59
N PHE A 38 -9.80 -6.97 -14.89
CA PHE A 38 -10.94 -7.60 -14.22
C PHE A 38 -11.03 -9.11 -14.47
N ALA A 39 -10.55 -9.63 -15.60
CA ALA A 39 -10.46 -11.08 -15.83
C ALA A 39 -9.61 -11.82 -14.78
N HIS A 40 -8.68 -11.12 -14.12
CA HIS A 40 -7.84 -11.67 -13.06
C HIS A 40 -8.26 -11.27 -11.65
N LEU A 41 -8.95 -10.13 -11.50
CA LEU A 41 -9.36 -9.59 -10.21
C LEU A 41 -10.74 -10.06 -9.75
N LEU A 42 -11.67 -10.29 -10.68
CA LEU A 42 -13.04 -10.68 -10.32
C LEU A 42 -13.04 -12.08 -9.70
N PRO A 43 -13.74 -12.28 -8.57
CA PRO A 43 -13.81 -13.58 -7.92
C PRO A 43 -14.64 -14.56 -8.76
N HIS A 44 -14.45 -15.86 -8.51
CA HIS A 44 -15.33 -16.88 -9.05
C HIS A 44 -16.79 -16.64 -8.64
N THR A 45 -17.71 -16.74 -9.61
CA THR A 45 -19.13 -16.49 -9.39
C THR A 45 -19.91 -17.72 -8.94
N LYS A 46 -19.27 -18.90 -8.87
CA LYS A 46 -19.93 -20.15 -8.52
C LYS A 46 -20.71 -20.03 -7.21
N ASP A 47 -22.00 -20.39 -7.27
CA ASP A 47 -22.94 -20.37 -6.14
C ASP A 47 -23.11 -18.99 -5.46
N ARG A 48 -22.76 -17.89 -6.14
CA ARG A 48 -22.94 -16.50 -5.65
C ARG A 48 -24.14 -15.81 -6.29
N ASP A 49 -24.75 -14.88 -5.55
CA ASP A 49 -25.73 -13.94 -6.08
C ASP A 49 -25.03 -12.71 -6.68
N VAL A 50 -25.07 -12.61 -8.02
CA VAL A 50 -24.36 -11.59 -8.79
C VAL A 50 -25.32 -10.56 -9.37
N LEU A 51 -24.92 -9.30 -9.33
CA LEU A 51 -25.61 -8.19 -9.98
C LEU A 51 -24.62 -7.33 -10.78
N ASP A 52 -24.93 -7.07 -12.04
CA ASP A 52 -24.23 -6.10 -12.89
C ASP A 52 -25.12 -4.86 -13.06
N VAL A 53 -24.73 -3.72 -12.48
CA VAL A 53 -25.46 -2.44 -12.61
C VAL A 53 -24.87 -1.61 -13.75
N GLY A 54 -25.73 -1.13 -14.64
CA GLY A 54 -25.30 -0.61 -15.94
C GLY A 54 -24.81 -1.72 -16.86
N CYS A 55 -25.50 -2.86 -16.91
CA CYS A 55 -25.02 -4.05 -17.61
C CYS A 55 -24.89 -3.85 -19.13
N GLY A 56 -25.50 -2.81 -19.69
CA GLY A 56 -25.46 -2.48 -21.11
C GLY A 56 -25.91 -3.66 -21.97
N SER A 57 -25.12 -3.98 -22.99
CA SER A 57 -25.34 -5.13 -23.88
C SER A 57 -25.09 -6.49 -23.20
N GLY A 58 -24.79 -6.54 -21.90
CA GLY A 58 -24.57 -7.77 -21.14
C GLY A 58 -23.16 -8.37 -21.28
N ARG A 59 -22.14 -7.56 -21.60
CA ARG A 59 -20.74 -8.03 -21.79
C ARG A 59 -20.23 -8.83 -20.58
N TRP A 60 -20.41 -8.30 -19.37
CA TRP A 60 -20.00 -8.97 -18.14
C TRP A 60 -20.93 -10.12 -17.73
N LEU A 61 -22.24 -9.98 -17.97
CA LEU A 61 -23.21 -11.07 -17.79
C LEU A 61 -22.82 -12.32 -18.59
N SER A 62 -22.38 -12.16 -19.84
CA SER A 62 -21.88 -13.26 -20.67
C SER A 62 -20.66 -13.95 -20.07
N ARG A 63 -19.85 -13.24 -19.28
CA ARG A 63 -18.72 -13.86 -18.57
C ARG A 63 -19.16 -14.56 -17.30
N PHE A 64 -20.04 -13.94 -16.53
CA PHE A 64 -20.50 -14.45 -15.24
C PHE A 64 -21.35 -15.70 -15.35
N VAL A 65 -22.19 -15.82 -16.39
CA VAL A 65 -23.06 -17.00 -16.59
C VAL A 65 -22.25 -18.30 -16.67
N HIS A 66 -21.07 -18.28 -17.29
CA HIS A 66 -20.19 -19.44 -17.42
C HIS A 66 -19.53 -19.86 -16.09
N GLY A 67 -19.56 -19.01 -15.07
CA GLY A 67 -19.01 -19.32 -13.74
C GLY A 67 -19.99 -20.04 -12.81
N GLY A 68 -21.24 -20.25 -13.24
CA GLY A 68 -22.28 -20.95 -12.47
C GLY A 68 -22.81 -20.20 -11.24
N PRO A 69 -23.27 -18.94 -11.37
CA PRO A 69 -23.83 -18.18 -10.26
C PRO A 69 -25.13 -18.77 -9.75
N ALA A 70 -25.43 -18.55 -8.46
CA ALA A 70 -26.71 -18.92 -7.87
C ALA A 70 -27.84 -18.06 -8.44
N THR A 71 -27.60 -16.74 -8.55
CA THR A 71 -28.45 -15.83 -9.31
C THR A 71 -27.60 -14.84 -10.10
N LEU A 72 -28.08 -14.41 -11.26
CA LEU A 72 -27.42 -13.42 -12.10
C LEU A 72 -28.43 -12.38 -12.54
N HIS A 73 -28.22 -11.13 -12.16
CA HIS A 73 -29.10 -10.02 -12.54
C HIS A 73 -28.31 -8.96 -13.30
N GLY A 74 -28.88 -8.45 -14.38
CA GLY A 74 -28.37 -7.29 -15.11
C GLY A 74 -29.37 -6.14 -15.01
N LEU A 75 -28.92 -4.96 -14.60
CA LEU A 75 -29.75 -3.76 -14.53
C LEU A 75 -29.20 -2.71 -15.51
N ASP A 76 -30.05 -2.14 -16.35
CA ASP A 76 -29.66 -1.01 -17.20
C ASP A 76 -30.84 -0.05 -17.43
N SER A 77 -30.53 1.23 -17.67
CA SER A 77 -31.52 2.28 -17.95
C SER A 77 -32.00 2.28 -19.40
N SER A 78 -31.24 1.73 -20.34
CA SER A 78 -31.59 1.65 -21.76
C SER A 78 -32.30 0.34 -22.07
N SER A 79 -33.57 0.44 -22.45
CA SER A 79 -34.34 -0.70 -22.95
C SER A 79 -33.69 -1.32 -24.19
N GLU A 80 -33.10 -0.51 -25.07
CA GLU A 80 -32.39 -1.01 -26.26
C GLU A 80 -31.14 -1.82 -25.91
N MET A 81 -30.37 -1.41 -24.90
CA MET A 81 -29.22 -2.19 -24.43
C MET A 81 -29.66 -3.53 -23.83
N ILE A 82 -30.74 -3.53 -23.04
CA ILE A 82 -31.35 -4.74 -22.48
C ILE A 82 -31.84 -5.67 -23.60
N GLU A 83 -32.45 -5.15 -24.67
CA GLU A 83 -32.85 -5.95 -25.81
C GLU A 83 -31.67 -6.64 -26.51
N ILE A 84 -30.50 -5.99 -26.57
CA ILE A 84 -29.27 -6.61 -27.07
C ILE A 84 -28.77 -7.70 -26.10
N ALA A 85 -28.73 -7.41 -24.80
CA ALA A 85 -28.34 -8.38 -23.78
C ALA A 85 -29.24 -9.63 -23.81
N ALA A 86 -30.54 -9.46 -23.98
CA ALA A 86 -31.53 -10.54 -24.04
C ALA A 86 -31.36 -11.47 -25.25
N ARG A 87 -30.66 -11.04 -26.31
CA ARG A 87 -30.34 -11.87 -27.48
C ARG A 87 -29.10 -12.74 -27.27
N LYS A 88 -28.32 -12.51 -26.22
CA LYS A 88 -27.13 -13.29 -25.88
C LYS A 88 -27.52 -14.55 -25.10
N GLU A 89 -26.65 -15.55 -25.12
CA GLU A 89 -26.82 -16.79 -24.34
C GLU A 89 -26.53 -16.55 -22.85
N LEU A 90 -27.48 -15.93 -22.15
CA LEU A 90 -27.40 -15.59 -20.72
C LEU A 90 -28.34 -16.50 -19.91
N SER A 91 -28.17 -17.82 -20.01
CA SER A 91 -29.06 -18.78 -19.38
C SER A 91 -29.24 -18.51 -17.87
N GLY A 92 -30.49 -18.29 -17.45
CA GLY A 92 -30.83 -18.02 -16.05
C GLY A 92 -30.52 -16.60 -15.54
N ALA A 93 -30.07 -15.67 -16.41
CA ALA A 93 -29.93 -14.26 -16.03
C ALA A 93 -31.28 -13.52 -16.11
N GLU A 94 -31.56 -12.67 -15.11
CA GLU A 94 -32.72 -11.77 -15.10
C GLU A 94 -32.28 -10.35 -15.50
N LEU A 95 -32.89 -9.79 -16.53
CA LEU A 95 -32.61 -8.44 -17.01
C LEU A 95 -33.69 -7.47 -16.52
N ILE A 96 -33.27 -6.38 -15.90
CA ILE A 96 -34.12 -5.41 -15.22
C ILE A 96 -33.94 -4.04 -15.87
N HIS A 97 -35.02 -3.48 -16.41
CA HIS A 97 -35.03 -2.10 -16.91
C HIS A 97 -35.25 -1.13 -15.75
N ALA A 98 -34.16 -0.51 -15.29
CA ALA A 98 -34.18 0.48 -14.21
C ALA A 98 -32.95 1.39 -14.29
N ALA A 99 -33.07 2.61 -13.78
CA ALA A 99 -31.98 3.58 -13.77
C ALA A 99 -31.40 3.76 -12.37
N LEU A 100 -30.06 3.82 -12.29
CA LEU A 100 -29.38 4.31 -11.09
C LEU A 100 -29.80 5.75 -10.78
N PRO A 101 -29.83 6.15 -9.50
CA PRO A 101 -29.30 5.45 -8.34
C PRO A 101 -30.20 4.36 -7.75
N LEU A 102 -31.48 4.26 -8.15
CA LEU A 102 -32.44 3.34 -7.54
C LEU A 102 -32.29 1.91 -8.08
N ILE A 103 -32.22 0.93 -7.18
CA ILE A 103 -32.00 -0.47 -7.55
C ILE A 103 -33.19 -1.32 -7.07
N PRO A 104 -34.12 -1.76 -7.94
CA PRO A 104 -35.31 -2.53 -7.56
C PRO A 104 -35.00 -4.00 -7.24
N ILE A 105 -33.98 -4.22 -6.42
CA ILE A 105 -33.51 -5.51 -5.92
C ILE A 105 -33.58 -5.48 -4.39
N ALA A 106 -33.91 -6.62 -3.79
CA ALA A 106 -34.04 -6.74 -2.34
C ALA A 106 -32.74 -6.37 -1.60
N SER A 107 -32.87 -5.79 -0.41
CA SER A 107 -31.72 -5.45 0.44
C SER A 107 -30.96 -6.70 0.87
N GLY A 108 -29.63 -6.61 0.97
CA GLY A 108 -28.76 -7.71 1.41
C GLY A 108 -28.98 -9.00 0.62
N SER A 109 -29.15 -8.89 -0.70
CA SER A 109 -29.48 -10.02 -1.58
C SER A 109 -28.38 -10.38 -2.56
N LYS A 110 -27.28 -9.62 -2.62
CA LYS A 110 -26.16 -9.84 -3.55
C LYS A 110 -24.84 -10.05 -2.81
N ASP A 111 -24.05 -11.01 -3.28
CA ASP A 111 -22.68 -11.30 -2.81
C ASP A 111 -21.63 -10.55 -3.63
N LEU A 112 -21.93 -10.30 -4.91
CA LEU A 112 -21.05 -9.61 -5.84
C LEU A 112 -21.86 -8.61 -6.66
N VAL A 113 -21.42 -7.35 -6.65
CA VAL A 113 -21.96 -6.31 -7.54
C VAL A 113 -20.83 -5.75 -8.40
N LEU A 114 -21.10 -5.61 -9.69
CA LEU A 114 -20.23 -4.92 -10.65
C LEU A 114 -20.91 -3.63 -11.12
N ALA A 115 -20.17 -2.53 -11.18
CA ALA A 115 -20.58 -1.30 -11.84
C ALA A 115 -19.48 -0.88 -12.82
N SER A 116 -19.60 -1.34 -14.06
CA SER A 116 -18.60 -1.12 -15.10
C SER A 116 -18.93 0.12 -15.94
N PHE A 117 -18.10 1.15 -15.89
CA PHE A 117 -18.23 2.40 -16.67
C PHE A 117 -19.58 3.14 -16.55
N VAL A 118 -20.32 2.93 -15.46
CA VAL A 118 -21.69 3.48 -15.29
C VAL A 118 -21.76 4.67 -14.34
N LEU A 119 -20.88 4.77 -13.34
CA LEU A 119 -21.03 5.74 -12.24
C LEU A 119 -20.91 7.20 -12.67
N SER A 120 -20.13 7.47 -13.71
CA SER A 120 -20.04 8.80 -14.32
C SER A 120 -21.36 9.29 -14.96
N TYR A 121 -22.35 8.42 -15.20
CA TYR A 121 -23.69 8.84 -15.64
C TYR A 121 -24.66 9.13 -14.49
N VAL A 122 -24.29 8.76 -13.26
CA VAL A 122 -25.13 8.98 -12.08
C VAL A 122 -24.89 10.39 -11.55
N GLU A 123 -25.95 11.17 -11.36
CA GLU A 123 -25.88 12.53 -10.82
C GLU A 123 -25.72 12.52 -9.29
N ASP A 124 -26.61 11.81 -8.59
CA ASP A 124 -26.58 11.65 -7.12
C ASP A 124 -25.76 10.41 -6.72
N LEU A 125 -24.46 10.62 -6.52
CA LEU A 125 -23.53 9.55 -6.14
C LEU A 125 -23.79 9.05 -4.70
N GLU A 126 -24.23 9.93 -3.80
CA GLU A 126 -24.51 9.57 -2.40
C GLU A 126 -25.68 8.59 -2.32
N LEU A 127 -26.79 8.89 -3.01
CA LEU A 127 -27.93 7.98 -3.09
C LEU A 127 -27.55 6.68 -3.78
N CYS A 128 -26.69 6.72 -4.81
CA CYS A 128 -26.19 5.52 -5.49
C CYS A 128 -25.36 4.63 -4.56
N ALA A 129 -24.43 5.22 -3.80
CA ALA A 129 -23.61 4.50 -2.83
C ALA A 129 -24.49 3.89 -1.73
N SER A 130 -25.52 4.61 -1.26
CA SER A 130 -26.51 4.10 -0.32
C SER A 130 -27.30 2.91 -0.88
N GLU A 131 -27.78 2.97 -2.12
CA GLU A 131 -28.53 1.90 -2.77
C GLU A 131 -27.66 0.66 -3.04
N LEU A 132 -26.41 0.86 -3.48
CA LEU A 132 -25.43 -0.22 -3.61
C LEU A 132 -25.13 -0.86 -2.25
N ALA A 133 -24.94 -0.06 -1.20
CA ALA A 133 -24.75 -0.55 0.16
C ALA A 133 -25.96 -1.32 0.70
N ARG A 134 -27.17 -0.95 0.26
CA ARG A 134 -28.43 -1.61 0.64
C ARG A 134 -28.56 -2.98 -0.01
N VAL A 135 -28.27 -3.14 -1.30
CA VAL A 135 -28.46 -4.41 -2.02
C VAL A 135 -27.37 -5.45 -1.73
N ILE A 136 -26.16 -5.00 -1.38
CA ILE A 136 -25.03 -5.88 -1.11
C ILE A 136 -25.09 -6.40 0.32
N ARG A 137 -24.88 -7.70 0.49
CA ARG A 137 -24.77 -8.34 1.81
C ARG A 137 -23.52 -7.81 2.54
N PRO A 138 -23.58 -7.67 3.88
CA PRO A 138 -22.39 -7.75 4.73
C PRO A 138 -21.34 -8.77 4.24
N GLY A 139 -20.11 -8.31 4.01
CA GLY A 139 -19.01 -9.12 3.49
C GLY A 139 -18.97 -9.27 1.97
N GLY A 140 -20.02 -8.87 1.25
CA GLY A 140 -20.11 -8.91 -0.20
C GLY A 140 -19.18 -7.91 -0.89
N ASP A 141 -18.85 -8.19 -2.14
CA ASP A 141 -17.89 -7.45 -2.94
C ASP A 141 -18.59 -6.50 -3.92
N LEU A 142 -18.06 -5.28 -4.05
CA LEU A 142 -18.45 -4.29 -5.06
C LEU A 142 -17.23 -3.97 -5.92
N PHE A 143 -17.29 -4.26 -7.21
CA PHE A 143 -16.28 -3.87 -8.18
C PHE A 143 -16.79 -2.69 -9.01
N LEU A 144 -15.98 -1.66 -9.15
CA LEU A 144 -16.28 -0.45 -9.90
C LEU A 144 -15.17 -0.18 -10.89
N SER A 145 -15.52 0.25 -12.08
CA SER A 145 -14.56 0.80 -13.04
C SER A 145 -15.11 2.08 -13.66
N ASP A 146 -14.22 3.01 -13.97
CA ASP A 146 -14.57 4.13 -14.83
C ASP A 146 -13.32 4.74 -15.49
N MET A 147 -13.50 5.66 -16.44
CA MET A 147 -12.36 6.45 -16.96
C MET A 147 -11.66 7.18 -15.82
N HIS A 148 -10.33 7.20 -15.85
CA HIS A 148 -9.54 7.85 -14.81
C HIS A 148 -9.81 9.38 -14.83
N PRO A 149 -10.33 9.97 -13.73
CA PRO A 149 -10.86 11.33 -13.75
C PRO A 149 -9.79 12.40 -13.99
N GLY A 150 -8.58 12.21 -13.44
CA GLY A 150 -7.46 13.16 -13.63
C GLY A 150 -6.98 13.23 -15.08
N THR A 151 -6.60 12.09 -15.66
CA THR A 151 -6.23 11.96 -17.07
C THR A 151 -7.34 12.41 -18.01
N ALA A 152 -8.59 11.99 -17.79
CA ALA A 152 -9.72 12.39 -18.62
C ALA A 152 -9.91 13.92 -18.63
N ALA A 153 -9.79 14.57 -17.47
CA ALA A 153 -9.84 16.03 -17.39
C ALA A 153 -8.64 16.70 -18.09
N THR A 154 -7.43 16.19 -17.85
CA THR A 154 -6.18 16.75 -18.38
C THR A 154 -6.10 16.66 -19.91
N LEU A 155 -6.50 15.53 -20.47
CA LEU A 155 -6.50 15.29 -21.92
C LEU A 155 -7.81 15.69 -22.59
N GLY A 156 -8.77 16.24 -21.84
CA GLY A 156 -10.05 16.69 -22.36
C GLY A 156 -10.92 15.57 -22.95
N TRP A 157 -10.78 14.33 -22.46
CA TRP A 157 -11.53 13.20 -22.97
C TRP A 157 -13.03 13.39 -22.77
N LYS A 158 -13.80 13.05 -23.81
CA LYS A 158 -15.27 13.09 -23.82
C LYS A 158 -15.81 11.70 -24.09
N ARG A 159 -16.91 11.35 -23.42
CA ARG A 159 -17.66 10.13 -23.74
C ARG A 159 -18.59 10.36 -24.90
N GLY A 160 -18.66 9.37 -25.76
CA GLY A 160 -19.51 9.40 -26.94
C GLY A 160 -19.00 8.46 -28.01
N PHE A 161 -19.75 8.43 -29.10
CA PHE A 161 -19.49 7.59 -30.25
C PHE A 161 -19.96 8.31 -31.51
N ASP A 162 -19.40 7.90 -32.64
CA ASP A 162 -19.76 8.44 -33.94
C ASP A 162 -20.56 7.39 -34.72
N THR A 163 -21.59 7.85 -35.40
CA THR A 163 -22.31 7.07 -36.43
C THR A 163 -22.06 7.73 -37.79
N PRO A 164 -22.35 7.05 -38.91
CA PRO A 164 -22.25 7.68 -40.23
C PRO A 164 -23.08 8.96 -40.41
N VAL A 165 -24.09 9.18 -39.54
CA VAL A 165 -25.08 10.26 -39.68
C VAL A 165 -24.88 11.36 -38.63
N GLN A 166 -24.40 11.02 -37.43
CA GLN A 166 -24.27 11.95 -36.31
C GLN A 166 -23.21 11.49 -35.29
N THR A 167 -22.52 12.47 -34.71
CA THR A 167 -21.69 12.30 -33.50
C THR A 167 -22.55 12.48 -32.25
N TYR A 168 -22.51 11.50 -31.35
CA TYR A 168 -23.15 11.56 -30.05
C TYR A 168 -22.10 11.86 -28.97
N ARG A 169 -22.46 12.73 -28.01
CA ARG A 169 -21.66 13.03 -26.83
C ARG A 169 -22.54 12.80 -25.60
N LEU A 170 -22.01 12.04 -24.65
CA LEU A 170 -22.72 11.68 -23.43
C LEU A 170 -22.43 12.69 -22.34
N LYS A 171 -23.47 13.10 -21.63
CA LYS A 171 -23.35 13.89 -20.41
C LYS A 171 -22.81 13.00 -19.29
N VAL A 172 -21.74 13.44 -18.65
CA VAL A 172 -21.09 12.75 -17.54
C VAL A 172 -20.80 13.70 -16.39
N HIS A 173 -20.74 13.14 -15.19
CA HIS A 173 -20.35 13.80 -13.96
C HIS A 173 -18.92 13.34 -13.60
N THR A 174 -17.93 14.19 -13.89
CA THR A 174 -16.54 13.93 -13.51
C THR A 174 -16.34 14.26 -12.04
N ARG A 175 -15.75 13.32 -11.30
CA ARG A 175 -15.45 13.46 -9.88
C ARG A 175 -14.00 13.07 -9.62
N PRO A 176 -13.27 13.77 -8.75
CA PRO A 176 -11.98 13.30 -8.26
C PRO A 176 -12.08 11.87 -7.74
N LEU A 177 -11.01 11.08 -7.94
CA LEU A 177 -11.00 9.68 -7.50
C LEU A 177 -11.17 9.57 -5.97
N ILE A 178 -10.58 10.51 -5.23
CA ILE A 178 -10.72 10.56 -3.77
C ILE A 178 -12.17 10.76 -3.33
N ASP A 179 -12.93 11.62 -4.01
CA ASP A 179 -14.34 11.87 -3.68
C ASP A 179 -15.19 10.63 -3.94
N LEU A 180 -14.91 9.91 -5.03
CA LEU A 180 -15.56 8.63 -5.33
C LEU A 180 -15.30 7.64 -4.19
N ILE A 181 -14.04 7.45 -3.80
CA ILE A 181 -13.66 6.52 -2.72
C ILE A 181 -14.30 6.92 -1.39
N SER A 182 -14.18 8.19 -0.99
CA SER A 182 -14.73 8.71 0.27
C SER A 182 -16.24 8.55 0.36
N THR A 183 -16.96 8.73 -0.75
CA THR A 183 -18.41 8.56 -0.82
C THR A 183 -18.82 7.12 -0.48
N PHE A 184 -18.17 6.13 -1.13
CA PHE A 184 -18.45 4.72 -0.85
C PHE A 184 -18.02 4.32 0.56
N VAL A 185 -16.88 4.83 1.05
CA VAL A 185 -16.45 4.57 2.44
C VAL A 185 -17.47 5.08 3.46
N ALA A 186 -18.00 6.29 3.27
CA ALA A 186 -19.05 6.85 4.12
C ALA A 186 -20.34 6.00 4.14
N HIS A 187 -20.57 5.22 3.09
CA HIS A 187 -21.73 4.32 2.94
C HIS A 187 -21.44 2.87 3.40
N GLY A 188 -20.39 2.68 4.20
CA GLY A 188 -20.09 1.42 4.85
C GLY A 188 -19.42 0.40 3.93
N PHE A 189 -18.67 0.88 2.95
CA PHE A 189 -17.72 0.08 2.18
C PHE A 189 -16.30 0.27 2.70
N ALA A 190 -15.48 -0.77 2.62
CA ALA A 190 -14.03 -0.68 2.81
C ALA A 190 -13.36 -0.89 1.46
N ILE A 191 -12.46 0.01 1.07
CA ILE A 191 -11.65 -0.21 -0.13
C ILE A 191 -10.68 -1.37 0.11
N VAL A 192 -10.67 -2.32 -0.82
CA VAL A 192 -9.80 -3.50 -0.83
C VAL A 192 -8.72 -3.34 -1.87
N VAL A 193 -9.08 -2.85 -3.07
CA VAL A 193 -8.15 -2.58 -4.18
C VAL A 193 -8.47 -1.23 -4.78
N CYS A 194 -7.42 -0.46 -5.09
CA CYS A 194 -7.46 0.74 -5.91
C CYS A 194 -6.36 0.63 -6.97
N LEU A 195 -6.74 0.48 -8.24
CA LEU A 195 -5.80 0.47 -9.35
C LEU A 195 -6.12 1.63 -10.29
N GLU A 196 -5.07 2.17 -10.88
CA GLU A 196 -5.16 3.22 -11.90
C GLU A 196 -4.43 2.77 -13.18
N PRO A 197 -4.91 1.70 -13.86
CA PRO A 197 -4.21 1.11 -15.01
C PRO A 197 -3.91 2.11 -16.13
N PRO A 198 -2.65 2.19 -16.59
CA PRO A 198 -2.32 2.95 -17.78
C PRO A 198 -2.61 2.15 -19.06
N PHE A 199 -2.71 2.86 -20.19
CA PHE A 199 -2.60 2.19 -21.48
C PHE A 199 -1.17 1.69 -21.69
N ASP A 200 -1.03 0.44 -22.11
CA ASP A 200 0.24 -0.15 -22.53
C ASP A 200 0.14 -0.75 -23.94
N GLU A 201 1.24 -1.34 -24.42
CA GLU A 201 1.37 -1.82 -25.80
C GLU A 201 0.25 -2.79 -26.20
N SER A 202 -0.40 -3.45 -25.23
CA SER A 202 -1.54 -4.34 -25.46
C SER A 202 -2.75 -3.62 -26.09
N GLU A 203 -2.92 -2.32 -25.83
CA GLU A 203 -4.02 -1.52 -26.40
C GLU A 203 -3.60 -0.74 -27.65
N HIS A 204 -2.31 -0.70 -28.00
CA HIS A 204 -1.78 0.09 -29.11
C HIS A 204 -2.46 -0.27 -30.45
N GLU A 205 -2.64 -1.56 -30.74
CA GLU A 205 -3.29 -2.02 -31.97
C GLU A 205 -4.73 -1.53 -32.09
N LEU A 206 -5.47 -1.41 -30.98
CA LEU A 206 -6.85 -0.91 -30.97
C LEU A 206 -6.90 0.59 -31.31
N PHE A 207 -5.92 1.37 -30.84
CA PHE A 207 -5.80 2.78 -31.23
C PHE A 207 -5.43 2.94 -32.70
N MET A 208 -4.53 2.11 -33.22
CA MET A 208 -4.15 2.14 -34.64
C MET A 208 -5.32 1.76 -35.55
N ALA A 209 -6.03 0.68 -35.21
CA ALA A 209 -7.21 0.23 -35.95
C ALA A 209 -8.34 1.29 -35.97
N ALA A 210 -8.44 2.08 -34.90
CA ALA A 210 -9.39 3.19 -34.81
C ALA A 210 -8.89 4.50 -35.47
N GLY A 211 -7.69 4.53 -36.04
CA GLY A 211 -7.09 5.73 -36.63
C GLY A 211 -6.73 6.83 -35.61
N LYS A 212 -6.47 6.45 -34.35
CA LYS A 212 -6.27 7.38 -33.21
C LYS A 212 -4.82 7.44 -32.73
N GLU A 213 -3.85 7.47 -33.64
CA GLU A 213 -2.42 7.47 -33.31
C GLU A 213 -1.99 8.64 -32.40
N THR A 214 -2.47 9.84 -32.68
CA THR A 214 -2.17 11.01 -31.82
C THR A 214 -2.75 10.86 -30.42
N ALA A 215 -3.92 10.23 -30.27
CA ALA A 215 -4.52 10.01 -28.96
C ALA A 215 -3.71 8.97 -28.15
N TRP A 216 -3.19 7.93 -28.82
CA TRP A 216 -2.27 6.96 -28.22
C TRP A 216 -1.01 7.65 -27.69
N GLN A 217 -0.34 8.46 -28.51
CA GLN A 217 0.88 9.18 -28.12
C GLN A 217 0.70 10.07 -26.89
N GLN A 218 -0.50 10.61 -26.67
CA GLN A 218 -0.81 11.46 -25.51
C GLN A 218 -1.17 10.65 -24.25
N ALA A 219 -1.70 9.44 -24.43
CA ALA A 219 -2.32 8.64 -23.38
C ALA A 219 -1.46 7.47 -22.89
N ALA A 220 -0.55 6.95 -23.72
CA ALA A 220 0.32 5.82 -23.39
C ALA A 220 1.11 6.08 -22.10
N GLY A 221 1.14 5.09 -21.21
CA GLY A 221 1.81 5.19 -19.90
C GLY A 221 1.09 6.05 -18.86
N LYS A 222 -0.01 6.73 -19.20
CA LYS A 222 -0.83 7.49 -18.24
C LYS A 222 -2.02 6.65 -17.78
N PRO A 223 -2.42 6.74 -16.49
CA PRO A 223 -3.63 6.09 -16.00
C PRO A 223 -4.86 6.40 -16.87
N ALA A 224 -5.46 5.38 -17.46
CA ALA A 224 -6.58 5.53 -18.40
C ALA A 224 -7.93 5.22 -17.75
N ILE A 225 -7.96 4.26 -16.82
CA ILE A 225 -9.13 3.87 -16.04
C ILE A 225 -8.78 3.85 -14.56
N CYS A 226 -9.79 3.97 -13.70
CA CYS A 226 -9.69 3.58 -12.30
C CYS A 226 -10.49 2.30 -12.09
N LEU A 227 -9.95 1.38 -11.31
CA LEU A 227 -10.58 0.13 -10.91
C LEU A 227 -10.59 0.05 -9.40
N LEU A 228 -11.77 -0.07 -8.81
CA LEU A 228 -11.95 -0.11 -7.37
C LEU A 228 -12.64 -1.41 -6.99
N HIS A 229 -12.11 -2.09 -5.97
CA HIS A 229 -12.80 -3.18 -5.28
C HIS A 229 -13.09 -2.73 -3.87
N PHE A 230 -14.36 -2.76 -3.50
CA PHE A 230 -14.84 -2.50 -2.16
C PHE A 230 -15.42 -3.78 -1.54
N ARG A 231 -15.29 -3.90 -0.23
CA ARG A 231 -16.02 -4.90 0.57
C ARG A 231 -17.07 -4.21 1.42
N ARG A 232 -18.31 -4.70 1.36
CA ARG A 232 -19.40 -4.23 2.21
C ARG A 232 -19.13 -4.66 3.65
N MET A 233 -19.15 -3.72 4.57
CA MET A 233 -18.95 -4.03 5.99
C MET A 233 -20.23 -4.56 6.63
N SER A 234 -20.12 -5.48 7.59
CA SER A 234 -21.31 -6.04 8.25
C SER A 234 -22.02 -5.04 9.14
N VAL A 235 -23.35 -4.98 9.03
CA VAL A 235 -24.24 -4.20 9.92
C VAL A 235 -24.50 -4.96 11.24
N SER A 236 -23.76 -6.04 11.50
CA SER A 236 -23.72 -6.73 12.81
C SER A 236 -22.52 -6.35 13.66
N SER A 237 -21.66 -5.44 13.20
CA SER A 237 -21.08 -4.51 14.15
C SER A 237 -22.18 -3.52 14.50
N PRO A 238 -22.39 -3.14 15.78
CA PRO A 238 -23.03 -1.85 16.01
C PRO A 238 -22.33 -0.86 15.10
N ALA A 239 -23.02 0.17 14.62
CA ALA A 239 -22.33 1.35 14.15
C ALA A 239 -21.08 1.48 15.03
N ILE A 240 -19.88 1.31 14.44
CA ILE A 240 -18.74 1.92 15.05
C ILE A 240 -19.18 3.37 14.96
N ARG A 241 -19.77 3.82 16.06
CA ARG A 241 -19.44 5.08 16.65
C ARG A 241 -17.94 5.20 16.40
N GLU A 242 -17.56 5.77 15.27
CA GLU A 242 -16.28 6.42 15.04
C GLU A 242 -16.27 7.64 15.98
N SER A 243 -16.41 7.34 17.27
CA SER A 243 -16.44 8.26 18.40
C SER A 243 -16.00 7.56 19.70
N GLU A 244 -15.61 6.28 19.66
CA GLU A 244 -14.79 5.69 20.74
C GLU A 244 -13.39 5.36 20.21
N GLY A 245 -12.61 6.41 20.00
CA GLY A 245 -11.18 6.34 19.72
C GLY A 245 -10.40 5.45 20.71
N LEU A 246 -9.32 4.83 20.23
CA LEU A 246 -8.43 3.97 21.03
C LEU A 246 -7.79 4.78 22.16
N HIS A 247 -7.78 4.23 23.37
CA HIS A 247 -7.16 4.86 24.52
C HIS A 247 -6.04 3.99 25.09
N LEU A 248 -4.82 4.52 25.11
CA LEU A 248 -3.65 3.88 25.71
C LEU A 248 -3.40 4.53 27.06
N ARG A 249 -3.54 3.75 28.15
CA ARG A 249 -3.44 4.26 29.51
C ARG A 249 -2.10 3.93 30.16
N GLY A 250 -1.58 4.85 30.97
CA GLY A 250 -0.53 4.54 31.95
C GLY A 250 0.86 4.35 31.34
N ALA A 251 1.04 4.74 30.07
CA ALA A 251 2.30 4.65 29.37
C ALA A 251 3.28 5.74 29.82
N GLN A 252 4.57 5.43 29.76
CA GLN A 252 5.61 6.45 29.67
C GLN A 252 5.79 6.81 28.19
N CYS A 253 5.33 7.98 27.76
CA CYS A 253 5.31 8.41 26.36
C CYS A 253 6.63 9.11 25.99
N VAL A 254 7.35 8.63 24.98
CA VAL A 254 8.63 9.22 24.50
C VAL A 254 8.33 10.40 23.58
N LEU A 255 8.68 11.61 24.01
CA LEU A 255 8.46 12.85 23.26
C LEU A 255 9.73 13.32 22.53
N GLY A 256 10.89 12.70 22.82
CA GLY A 256 12.15 12.94 22.12
C GLY A 256 13.27 12.05 22.67
N ALA A 257 14.49 12.24 22.18
CA ALA A 257 15.67 11.42 22.52
C ALA A 257 15.96 11.33 24.04
N HIS A 258 15.62 12.38 24.80
CA HIS A 258 15.86 12.48 26.25
C HIS A 258 14.60 12.68 27.07
N GLU A 259 13.45 12.89 26.43
CA GLU A 259 12.23 13.31 27.10
C GLU A 259 11.18 12.20 27.02
N SER A 260 10.61 11.88 28.19
CA SER A 260 9.42 11.06 28.26
C SER A 260 8.49 11.52 29.37
N LEU A 261 7.20 11.28 29.18
CA LEU A 261 6.13 11.78 30.05
C LEU A 261 5.16 10.65 30.40
N ALA A 262 4.87 10.50 31.70
CA ALA A 262 3.79 9.62 32.14
C ALA A 262 2.44 10.19 31.69
N ALA A 263 1.83 9.58 30.67
CA ALA A 263 0.65 10.11 30.02
C ALA A 263 -0.20 9.01 29.38
N SER A 264 -1.46 9.34 29.12
CA SER A 264 -2.36 8.53 28.33
C SER A 264 -2.50 9.13 26.93
N ILE A 265 -2.56 8.27 25.93
CA ILE A 265 -2.70 8.63 24.52
C ILE A 265 -4.14 8.34 24.10
N THR A 266 -4.80 9.31 23.48
CA THR A 266 -6.08 9.10 22.80
C THR A 266 -5.86 9.17 21.30
N VAL A 267 -6.32 8.16 20.59
CA VAL A 267 -6.24 8.02 19.15
C VAL A 267 -7.65 8.10 18.58
N ASP A 268 -7.85 8.93 17.56
CA ASP A 268 -9.13 9.09 16.86
C ASP A 268 -8.89 9.12 15.35
N SER A 269 -9.70 8.38 14.60
CA SER A 269 -9.55 8.23 13.14
C SER A 269 -8.12 7.93 12.67
N GLY A 270 -7.37 7.13 13.45
CA GLY A 270 -5.98 6.77 13.16
C GLY A 270 -4.93 7.85 13.43
N LEU A 271 -5.33 8.97 14.03
CA LEU A 271 -4.46 10.07 14.44
C LEU A 271 -4.38 10.17 15.96
N ILE A 272 -3.26 10.65 16.49
CA ILE A 272 -3.10 10.99 17.90
C ILE A 272 -3.91 12.26 18.19
N ALA A 273 -5.05 12.11 18.83
CA ALA A 273 -5.91 13.23 19.21
C ALA A 273 -5.33 14.02 20.39
N SER A 274 -4.77 13.33 21.38
CA SER A 274 -4.17 13.99 22.56
C SER A 274 -3.21 13.08 23.31
N ILE A 275 -2.19 13.69 23.92
CA ILE A 275 -1.31 13.07 24.92
C ILE A 275 -1.48 13.88 26.19
N ALA A 276 -1.95 13.26 27.27
CA ALA A 276 -2.29 13.98 28.50
C ALA A 276 -1.88 13.20 29.76
N THR A 277 -1.29 13.90 30.71
CA THR A 277 -1.01 13.37 32.06
C THR A 277 -2.32 13.03 32.76
N GLU A 278 -2.42 11.83 33.35
CA GLU A 278 -3.63 11.45 34.05
C GLU A 278 -3.82 12.23 35.36
N THR A 279 -5.02 12.77 35.56
CA THR A 279 -5.46 13.32 36.84
C THR A 279 -6.48 12.37 37.48
N ALA A 280 -6.64 12.42 38.80
CA ALA A 280 -7.64 11.59 39.50
C ALA A 280 -9.08 11.76 38.94
N ARG A 281 -9.40 12.94 38.38
CA ARG A 281 -10.68 13.23 37.70
C ARG A 281 -10.77 12.62 36.30
N SER A 282 -9.70 12.60 35.51
CA SER A 282 -9.70 12.00 34.17
C SER A 282 -9.74 10.47 34.23
N ALA A 283 -9.02 9.86 35.17
CA ALA A 283 -9.00 8.40 35.37
C ALA A 283 -10.39 7.81 35.63
N ASN A 284 -11.26 8.53 36.36
CA ASN A 284 -12.64 8.09 36.62
C ASN A 284 -13.58 8.27 35.41
N ARG A 285 -13.31 9.24 34.52
CA ARG A 285 -14.09 9.47 33.28
C ARG A 285 -13.72 8.47 32.18
N LEU A 286 -12.48 7.99 32.19
CA LEU A 286 -11.90 7.05 31.22
C LEU A 286 -12.14 5.58 31.58
N LYS A 287 -12.40 5.26 32.86
CA LYS A 287 -12.71 3.90 33.38
C LYS A 287 -13.82 3.14 32.63
N ASN A 288 -14.69 3.84 31.91
CA ASN A 288 -15.85 3.29 31.21
C ASN A 288 -15.73 3.29 29.68
N ARG A 289 -14.55 3.58 29.09
CA ARG A 289 -14.34 3.51 27.63
C ARG A 289 -14.15 2.06 27.18
N VAL A 290 -14.76 1.68 26.06
CA VAL A 290 -14.79 0.28 25.59
C VAL A 290 -13.47 -0.13 24.93
N ASN A 291 -12.73 0.81 24.32
CA ASN A 291 -11.49 0.55 23.58
C ASN A 291 -10.24 1.07 24.31
N GLN A 292 -9.83 0.39 25.38
CA GLN A 292 -8.65 0.76 26.17
C GLN A 292 -7.59 -0.35 26.20
N ILE A 293 -6.31 0.04 26.17
CA ILE A 293 -5.16 -0.83 26.44
C ILE A 293 -4.40 -0.25 27.65
N ASP A 294 -4.12 -1.08 28.66
CA ASP A 294 -3.32 -0.68 29.82
C ASP A 294 -1.83 -0.94 29.58
N LEU A 295 -1.08 0.15 29.38
CA LEU A 295 0.36 0.18 29.13
C LEU A 295 1.15 0.61 30.36
N THR A 296 0.59 0.45 31.56
CA THR A 296 1.35 0.61 32.81
C THR A 296 2.55 -0.35 32.81
N GLY A 297 3.74 0.22 33.03
CA GLY A 297 5.02 -0.50 32.99
C GLY A 297 5.70 -0.54 31.61
N TYR A 298 5.14 0.14 30.61
CA TYR A 298 5.72 0.23 29.26
C TYR A 298 6.13 1.65 28.89
N LEU A 299 7.17 1.72 28.06
CA LEU A 299 7.64 2.92 27.36
C LEU A 299 7.11 2.90 25.94
N VAL A 300 6.46 3.97 25.49
CA VAL A 300 5.83 4.09 24.17
C VAL A 300 6.63 5.07 23.31
N PHE A 301 7.18 4.56 22.21
CA PHE A 301 7.87 5.36 21.20
C PHE A 301 6.93 5.65 20.02
N PRO A 302 7.22 6.70 19.22
CA PRO A 302 6.70 6.73 17.86
C PRO A 302 7.14 5.48 17.10
N GLY A 303 6.34 5.06 16.12
CA GLY A 303 6.68 3.96 15.24
C GLY A 303 7.97 4.25 14.47
N LEU A 304 8.80 3.21 14.28
CA LEU A 304 10.08 3.38 13.59
C LEU A 304 9.86 3.52 12.08
N VAL A 305 10.71 4.33 11.45
CA VAL A 305 10.76 4.55 10.01
C VAL A 305 12.02 3.91 9.47
N ASN A 306 11.85 2.88 8.63
CA ASN A 306 12.94 2.23 7.92
C ASN A 306 13.16 2.94 6.58
N ALA A 307 14.27 3.67 6.45
CA ALA A 307 14.46 4.60 5.35
C ALA A 307 14.83 3.91 4.02
N HIS A 308 15.17 2.63 4.04
CA HIS A 308 15.46 1.84 2.85
C HIS A 308 15.38 0.34 3.12
N GLU A 309 14.63 -0.39 2.28
CA GLU A 309 14.44 -1.84 2.36
C GLU A 309 13.99 -2.46 1.02
N HIS A 310 14.22 -3.76 0.85
CA HIS A 310 13.62 -4.58 -0.22
C HIS A 310 12.72 -5.69 0.37
N LEU A 311 11.44 -5.36 0.61
CA LEU A 311 10.48 -6.22 1.31
C LEU A 311 10.39 -7.66 0.75
N GLU A 312 10.53 -7.82 -0.56
CA GLU A 312 10.31 -9.12 -1.22
C GLU A 312 11.41 -10.16 -0.94
N PHE A 313 12.51 -9.76 -0.29
CA PHE A 313 13.63 -10.64 0.02
C PHE A 313 13.65 -11.14 1.47
N ALA A 314 12.56 -10.92 2.22
CA ALA A 314 12.44 -11.30 3.62
C ALA A 314 12.74 -12.79 3.91
N LEU A 315 12.45 -13.67 2.96
CA LEU A 315 12.66 -15.11 3.07
C LEU A 315 14.04 -15.58 2.61
N PHE A 316 14.84 -14.71 1.99
CA PHE A 316 16.09 -15.11 1.39
C PHE A 316 17.17 -15.22 2.48
N PRO A 317 18.08 -16.21 2.37
CA PRO A 317 19.30 -16.21 3.16
C PRO A 317 20.23 -15.12 2.65
N ARG A 318 21.26 -14.82 3.44
CA ARG A 318 22.36 -13.98 2.97
C ARG A 318 23.11 -14.67 1.82
N LEU A 319 23.42 -13.93 0.76
CA LEU A 319 24.01 -14.45 -0.48
C LEU A 319 25.33 -13.75 -0.83
N GLY A 320 26.22 -14.49 -1.50
CA GLY A 320 27.51 -14.00 -1.97
C GLY A 320 28.69 -14.56 -1.17
N SER A 321 29.87 -14.37 -1.73
CA SER A 321 31.17 -14.76 -1.21
C SER A 321 32.08 -13.52 -1.19
N PRO A 322 31.85 -12.57 -0.25
CA PRO A 322 32.64 -11.34 -0.14
C PRO A 322 34.12 -11.63 0.12
N PRO A 323 35.02 -10.64 -0.08
CA PRO A 323 34.72 -9.25 -0.44
C PRO A 323 34.45 -9.05 -1.94
N TYR A 324 33.65 -8.03 -2.25
CA TYR A 324 33.41 -7.51 -3.60
C TYR A 324 33.98 -6.10 -3.74
N GLU A 325 34.23 -5.66 -4.97
CA GLU A 325 34.66 -4.28 -5.25
C GLU A 325 33.48 -3.30 -5.30
N ASN A 326 32.32 -3.74 -5.78
CA ASN A 326 31.09 -2.95 -5.86
C ASN A 326 29.83 -3.83 -5.93
N ALA A 327 28.66 -3.21 -5.76
CA ALA A 327 27.37 -3.92 -5.75
C ALA A 327 27.03 -4.61 -7.08
N THR A 328 27.53 -4.10 -8.21
CA THR A 328 27.27 -4.70 -9.53
C THR A 328 28.01 -6.03 -9.67
N GLU A 329 29.25 -6.10 -9.19
CA GLU A 329 30.01 -7.35 -9.15
C GLU A 329 29.29 -8.40 -8.29
N TRP A 330 28.87 -8.04 -7.08
CA TRP A 330 28.08 -8.92 -6.22
C TRP A 330 26.80 -9.39 -6.90
N ALA A 331 26.03 -8.46 -7.48
CA ALA A 331 24.78 -8.77 -8.14
C ALA A 331 24.97 -9.76 -9.30
N LEU A 332 26.04 -9.64 -10.08
CA LEU A 332 26.36 -10.59 -11.15
C LEU A 332 26.79 -11.95 -10.60
N ASP A 333 27.62 -11.97 -9.55
CA ASP A 333 28.16 -13.19 -8.96
C ASP A 333 27.06 -14.08 -8.37
N ILE A 334 26.11 -13.50 -7.62
CA ILE A 334 25.02 -14.28 -7.02
C ILE A 334 24.06 -14.86 -8.06
N GLN A 335 23.87 -14.21 -9.22
CA GLN A 335 23.02 -14.76 -10.29
C GLN A 335 23.64 -15.99 -10.93
N VAL A 336 24.96 -16.20 -10.78
CA VAL A 336 25.67 -17.37 -11.28
C VAL A 336 25.82 -18.42 -10.19
N LYS A 337 26.44 -18.05 -9.05
CA LYS A 337 26.80 -19.00 -7.99
C LYS A 337 25.62 -19.41 -7.10
N GLU A 338 24.63 -18.53 -6.97
CA GLU A 338 23.47 -18.71 -6.07
C GLU A 338 22.14 -18.82 -6.84
N ALA A 339 22.21 -19.05 -8.15
CA ALA A 339 21.07 -19.12 -9.06
C ALA A 339 19.97 -20.08 -8.57
N GLU A 340 20.35 -21.27 -8.09
CA GLU A 340 19.41 -22.28 -7.61
C GLU A 340 18.68 -21.83 -6.34
N LYS A 341 19.41 -21.21 -5.39
CA LYS A 341 18.80 -20.67 -4.17
C LYS A 341 17.85 -19.51 -4.50
N ILE A 342 18.27 -18.60 -5.38
CA ILE A 342 17.43 -17.49 -5.84
C ILE A 342 16.17 -18.02 -6.52
N ALA A 343 16.32 -18.98 -7.43
CA ALA A 343 15.20 -19.58 -8.14
C ALA A 343 14.23 -20.30 -7.19
N LEU A 344 14.73 -21.01 -6.19
CA LEU A 344 13.91 -21.68 -5.18
C LEU A 344 13.06 -20.66 -4.41
N HIS A 345 13.65 -19.59 -3.87
CA HIS A 345 12.91 -18.62 -3.08
C HIS A 345 11.95 -17.78 -3.94
N LYS A 346 12.29 -17.50 -5.21
CA LYS A 346 11.40 -16.83 -6.17
C LYS A 346 10.18 -17.68 -6.56
N ARG A 347 10.16 -18.99 -6.30
CA ARG A 347 8.95 -19.82 -6.47
C ARG A 347 7.89 -19.53 -5.42
N VAL A 348 8.26 -18.95 -4.27
CA VAL A 348 7.27 -18.40 -3.34
C VAL A 348 6.60 -17.18 -4.01
N PRO A 349 5.26 -17.13 -4.09
CA PRO A 349 4.54 -16.03 -4.72
C PRO A 349 5.01 -14.66 -4.22
N LYS A 350 5.11 -13.67 -5.13
CA LYS A 350 5.67 -12.36 -4.82
C LYS A 350 4.88 -11.64 -3.72
N ASP A 351 3.56 -11.70 -3.78
CA ASP A 351 2.66 -11.19 -2.75
C ASP A 351 2.96 -11.80 -1.38
N VAL A 352 3.10 -13.12 -1.29
CA VAL A 352 3.48 -13.83 -0.05
C VAL A 352 4.84 -13.35 0.47
N ARG A 353 5.83 -13.16 -0.41
CA ARG A 353 7.15 -12.64 -0.04
C ARG A 353 7.09 -11.21 0.50
N LEU A 354 6.27 -10.34 -0.11
CA LEU A 354 6.07 -8.97 0.35
C LEU A 354 5.38 -8.92 1.72
N TRP A 355 4.40 -9.81 1.98
CA TRP A 355 3.80 -9.98 3.31
C TRP A 355 4.80 -10.44 4.37
N TRP A 356 5.75 -11.32 4.03
CA TRP A 356 6.83 -11.66 4.96
C TRP A 356 7.78 -10.48 5.22
N GLY A 357 8.02 -9.64 4.21
CA GLY A 357 8.78 -8.39 4.38
C GLY A 357 8.13 -7.41 5.35
N SER A 358 6.81 -7.27 5.29
CA SER A 358 6.10 -6.43 6.25
C SER A 358 6.08 -7.03 7.65
N ILE A 359 5.92 -8.35 7.79
CA ILE A 359 6.03 -9.04 9.09
C ILE A 359 7.43 -8.86 9.70
N ARG A 360 8.51 -8.99 8.91
CA ARG A 360 9.89 -8.73 9.39
C ARG A 360 10.03 -7.34 10.00
N ASN A 361 9.53 -6.33 9.32
CA ASN A 361 9.57 -4.94 9.78
C ASN A 361 8.68 -4.74 11.03
N LEU A 362 7.48 -5.32 11.03
CA LEU A 362 6.57 -5.26 12.15
C LEU A 362 7.18 -5.87 13.44
N LEU A 363 7.89 -6.99 13.33
CA LEU A 363 8.52 -7.68 14.47
C LEU A 363 9.55 -6.79 15.20
N CYS A 364 10.22 -5.89 14.49
CA CYS A 364 11.20 -4.96 15.06
C CYS A 364 10.65 -3.55 15.31
N GLY A 365 9.32 -3.37 15.27
CA GLY A 365 8.67 -2.10 15.61
C GLY A 365 8.68 -1.06 14.48
N VAL A 366 9.04 -1.46 13.26
CA VAL A 366 8.90 -0.60 12.09
C VAL A 366 7.43 -0.51 11.70
N THR A 367 6.97 0.73 11.53
CA THR A 367 5.59 1.06 11.14
C THR A 367 5.52 1.67 9.75
N THR A 368 6.61 2.29 9.28
CA THR A 368 6.71 2.89 7.96
C THR A 368 8.01 2.45 7.27
N VAL A 369 7.91 2.03 6.01
CA VAL A 369 9.05 1.57 5.21
C VAL A 369 9.11 2.31 3.87
N CYS A 370 10.33 2.72 3.49
CA CYS A 370 10.64 3.03 2.10
C CYS A 370 11.11 1.76 1.38
N GLN A 371 10.24 1.18 0.56
CA GLN A 371 10.61 0.05 -0.28
C GLN A 371 11.31 0.55 -1.56
N HIS A 372 12.46 -0.03 -1.88
CA HIS A 372 13.25 0.33 -3.07
C HIS A 372 13.02 -0.63 -4.23
N ASN A 373 11.77 -0.79 -4.64
CA ASN A 373 11.33 -1.69 -5.72
C ASN A 373 10.01 -1.16 -6.33
N PRO A 374 9.63 -1.54 -7.57
CA PRO A 374 8.35 -1.14 -8.15
C PRO A 374 7.18 -1.41 -7.20
N VAL A 375 6.25 -0.44 -7.11
CA VAL A 375 5.07 -0.56 -6.26
C VAL A 375 4.21 -1.73 -6.73
N ASP A 376 3.95 -2.65 -5.82
CA ASP A 376 3.07 -3.79 -6.03
C ASP A 376 1.71 -3.52 -5.37
N PRO A 377 0.58 -3.84 -6.02
CA PRO A 377 -0.75 -3.58 -5.46
C PRO A 377 -0.97 -4.14 -4.04
N VAL A 378 -0.34 -5.27 -3.70
CA VAL A 378 -0.47 -5.88 -2.37
C VAL A 378 -0.02 -4.94 -1.24
N LEU A 379 0.92 -4.04 -1.51
CA LEU A 379 1.47 -3.10 -0.53
C LEU A 379 0.42 -2.08 -0.07
N MET A 380 -0.58 -1.81 -0.92
CA MET A 380 -1.64 -0.82 -0.69
C MET A 380 -2.89 -1.42 -0.06
N MET A 381 -2.88 -2.72 0.26
CA MET A 381 -3.99 -3.36 0.96
C MET A 381 -4.19 -2.73 2.34
N ARG A 382 -5.45 -2.49 2.73
CA ARG A 382 -5.80 -1.85 4.00
C ARG A 382 -5.28 -2.60 5.22
N ASP A 383 -5.22 -3.93 5.16
CA ASP A 383 -4.74 -4.81 6.22
C ASP A 383 -3.25 -5.14 6.11
N PHE A 384 -2.53 -4.53 5.16
CA PHE A 384 -1.09 -4.69 5.06
C PHE A 384 -0.44 -4.21 6.37
N PRO A 385 0.52 -4.95 6.96
CA PRO A 385 0.87 -4.79 8.37
C PRO A 385 1.58 -3.48 8.75
N ILE A 386 2.11 -2.77 7.76
CA ILE A 386 2.91 -1.56 7.90
C ILE A 386 2.55 -0.58 6.78
N ARG A 387 2.89 0.69 6.96
CA ARG A 387 2.80 1.71 5.91
C ARG A 387 3.98 1.55 4.95
N VAL A 388 3.69 1.44 3.66
CA VAL A 388 4.70 1.49 2.60
C VAL A 388 4.57 2.81 1.86
N ILE A 389 5.68 3.53 1.73
CA ILE A 389 5.72 4.81 1.01
C ILE A 389 5.50 4.53 -0.48
N THR A 390 4.56 5.25 -1.09
CA THR A 390 4.29 5.18 -2.55
C THR A 390 4.48 6.48 -3.28
N ASN A 391 4.46 7.60 -2.58
CA ASN A 391 4.76 8.90 -3.16
C ASN A 391 6.27 9.14 -3.17
N TYR A 392 6.99 8.45 -4.05
CA TYR A 392 8.43 8.60 -4.27
C TYR A 392 8.76 8.35 -5.75
N GLY A 393 9.85 8.95 -6.21
CA GLY A 393 10.51 8.55 -7.45
C GLY A 393 11.77 7.77 -7.13
N TRP A 394 12.21 6.91 -8.04
CA TRP A 394 13.44 6.17 -7.83
C TRP A 394 14.08 5.74 -9.14
N ASP A 395 15.36 5.46 -9.06
CA ASP A 395 16.07 4.61 -10.02
C ASP A 395 16.90 3.59 -9.23
N HIS A 396 17.30 2.50 -9.88
CA HIS A 396 18.05 1.45 -9.20
C HIS A 396 19.45 1.95 -8.81
N SER A 397 20.29 2.24 -9.81
CA SER A 397 21.63 2.82 -9.69
C SER A 397 22.15 3.30 -11.04
N LEU A 398 23.28 4.00 -11.09
CA LEU A 398 23.91 4.44 -12.35
C LEU A 398 24.21 3.30 -13.32
N ALA A 399 24.50 2.10 -12.83
CA ALA A 399 24.82 0.94 -13.66
C ALA A 399 23.60 0.37 -14.40
N PHE A 400 22.39 0.58 -13.87
CA PHE A 400 21.15 0.00 -14.41
C PHE A 400 20.16 1.05 -14.94
N ALA A 401 20.36 2.32 -14.59
CA ALA A 401 19.52 3.42 -15.02
C ALA A 401 19.62 3.66 -16.54
N LYS A 402 18.47 3.90 -17.17
CA LYS A 402 18.41 4.32 -18.59
C LYS A 402 18.51 5.83 -18.74
N ASP A 403 17.83 6.57 -17.86
CA ASP A 403 17.83 8.04 -17.83
C ASP A 403 17.42 8.55 -16.43
N ILE A 404 18.41 8.80 -15.59
CA ILE A 404 18.21 9.27 -14.20
C ILE A 404 17.55 10.65 -14.18
N ARG A 405 17.86 11.51 -15.16
CA ARG A 405 17.34 12.87 -15.17
C ARG A 405 15.84 12.87 -15.43
N SER A 406 15.40 12.06 -16.39
CA SER A 406 13.97 11.85 -16.67
C SER A 406 13.25 11.24 -15.46
N ALA A 407 13.84 10.24 -14.78
CA ALA A 407 13.28 9.65 -13.58
C ALA A 407 13.09 10.69 -12.45
N LEU A 408 14.10 11.54 -12.24
CA LEU A 408 14.02 12.64 -11.27
C LEU A 408 12.97 13.68 -11.68
N GLU A 409 12.86 14.04 -12.95
CA GLU A 409 11.87 15.01 -13.45
C GLU A 409 10.44 14.47 -13.35
N GLY A 410 10.25 13.15 -13.50
CA GLY A 410 8.98 12.47 -13.27
C GLY A 410 8.61 12.31 -11.79
N THR A 411 9.53 12.60 -10.86
CA THR A 411 9.27 12.50 -9.43
C THR A 411 8.40 13.67 -8.95
N PRO A 412 7.29 13.44 -8.22
CA PRO A 412 6.47 14.52 -7.69
C PRO A 412 7.27 15.51 -6.83
N ALA A 413 6.95 16.80 -6.90
CA ALA A 413 7.72 17.85 -6.23
C ALA A 413 7.78 17.71 -4.69
N ASN A 414 6.77 17.08 -4.09
CA ASN A 414 6.70 16.78 -2.66
C ASN A 414 7.24 15.39 -2.29
N ALA A 415 7.76 14.63 -3.25
CA ALA A 415 8.22 13.26 -3.08
C ALA A 415 9.77 13.18 -3.08
N PRO A 416 10.37 12.22 -2.34
CA PRO A 416 11.81 11.97 -2.43
C PRO A 416 12.14 11.25 -3.74
N PHE A 417 13.36 11.45 -4.23
CA PHE A 417 13.96 10.68 -5.31
C PHE A 417 15.07 9.79 -4.75
N LEU A 418 14.90 8.47 -4.79
CA LEU A 418 15.83 7.51 -4.18
C LEU A 418 16.71 6.82 -5.23
N ILE A 419 17.99 6.64 -4.93
CA ILE A 419 18.94 5.97 -5.83
C ILE A 419 20.09 5.31 -5.07
N HIS A 420 20.47 4.08 -5.43
CA HIS A 420 21.72 3.49 -4.95
C HIS A 420 22.90 4.15 -5.64
N ALA A 421 23.86 4.61 -4.84
CA ALA A 421 25.05 5.27 -5.35
C ALA A 421 26.21 5.15 -4.37
N CYS A 422 27.41 5.15 -4.92
CA CYS A 422 28.68 5.01 -4.22
C CYS A 422 28.76 3.68 -3.45
N GLU A 423 28.07 2.63 -3.89
CA GLU A 423 27.97 1.33 -3.22
C GLU A 423 29.11 0.39 -3.63
N GLY A 424 30.29 0.68 -3.10
CA GLY A 424 31.50 -0.09 -3.36
C GLY A 424 32.75 0.57 -2.77
N VAL A 425 33.89 -0.06 -3.01
CA VAL A 425 35.22 0.40 -2.58
C VAL A 425 36.13 0.78 -3.74
N ASP A 426 35.69 0.51 -4.97
CA ASP A 426 36.45 0.80 -6.18
C ASP A 426 36.35 2.26 -6.65
N HIS A 427 37.13 2.57 -7.68
CA HIS A 427 37.17 3.88 -8.31
C HIS A 427 35.91 4.22 -9.15
N VAL A 428 35.08 3.23 -9.47
CA VAL A 428 33.82 3.45 -10.22
C VAL A 428 32.78 3.99 -9.25
N ALA A 429 32.55 3.28 -8.15
CA ALA A 429 31.65 3.69 -7.07
C ALA A 429 32.02 5.09 -6.54
N ALA A 430 33.32 5.37 -6.33
CA ALA A 430 33.79 6.67 -5.85
C ALA A 430 33.47 7.86 -6.78
N LYS A 431 33.16 7.61 -8.06
CA LYS A 431 32.80 8.66 -9.05
C LYS A 431 31.29 8.84 -9.21
N GLU A 432 30.47 7.97 -8.64
CA GLU A 432 29.03 7.94 -8.89
C GLU A 432 28.33 9.22 -8.44
N LEU A 433 28.63 9.72 -7.23
CA LEU A 433 28.06 10.99 -6.74
C LEU A 433 28.33 12.15 -7.71
N TYR A 434 29.56 12.27 -8.20
CA TYR A 434 29.97 13.38 -9.07
C TYR A 434 29.36 13.24 -10.47
N THR A 435 29.17 12.01 -10.94
CA THR A 435 28.43 11.73 -12.18
C THR A 435 26.97 12.17 -12.05
N LEU A 436 26.33 11.87 -10.90
CA LEU A 436 24.96 12.29 -10.62
C LEU A 436 24.85 13.83 -10.52
N ASP A 437 25.78 14.50 -9.86
CA ASP A 437 25.77 15.97 -9.76
C ASP A 437 25.98 16.63 -11.14
N ALA A 438 26.86 16.08 -11.98
CA ALA A 438 27.12 16.59 -13.32
C ALA A 438 25.87 16.56 -14.24
N VAL A 439 24.96 15.60 -14.04
CA VAL A 439 23.67 15.53 -14.75
C VAL A 439 22.54 16.24 -13.99
N GLY A 440 22.84 16.92 -12.89
CA GLY A 440 21.87 17.64 -12.07
C GLY A 440 20.91 16.73 -11.30
N ALA A 441 21.30 15.48 -11.00
CA ALA A 441 20.48 14.52 -10.27
C ALA A 441 20.63 14.61 -8.74
N ILE A 442 21.54 15.46 -8.24
CA ILE A 442 21.74 15.72 -6.81
C ILE A 442 21.09 17.06 -6.44
N GLU A 443 19.91 16.99 -5.84
CA GLU A 443 19.15 18.15 -5.37
C GLU A 443 18.48 17.86 -4.01
N GLU A 444 17.72 18.81 -3.48
CA GLU A 444 17.15 18.73 -2.12
C GLU A 444 16.22 17.52 -1.93
N ARG A 445 15.61 16.99 -3.00
CA ARG A 445 14.76 15.78 -2.91
C ARG A 445 15.52 14.46 -3.14
N THR A 446 16.79 14.52 -3.49
CA THR A 446 17.61 13.33 -3.71
C THR A 446 18.00 12.67 -2.38
N VAL A 447 17.78 11.37 -2.29
CA VAL A 447 18.19 10.50 -1.19
C VAL A 447 19.11 9.42 -1.76
N LEU A 448 20.39 9.46 -1.40
CA LEU A 448 21.35 8.44 -1.80
C LEU A 448 21.26 7.26 -0.84
N ILE A 449 21.33 6.04 -1.37
CA ILE A 449 21.39 4.81 -0.57
C ILE A 449 22.84 4.28 -0.57
N HIS A 450 23.30 3.80 0.59
CA HIS A 450 24.64 3.33 0.93
C HIS A 450 25.71 4.41 1.05
N GLY A 451 26.10 5.07 -0.05
CA GLY A 451 27.11 6.13 -0.01
C GLY A 451 28.51 5.67 0.44
N LEU A 452 28.85 4.38 0.35
CA LEU A 452 30.05 3.80 1.00
C LEU A 452 31.40 4.43 0.56
N SER A 453 31.52 4.81 -0.71
CA SER A 453 32.74 5.41 -1.27
C SER A 453 32.78 6.94 -1.20
N LEU A 454 31.83 7.57 -0.48
CA LEU A 454 31.86 9.01 -0.25
C LEU A 454 33.13 9.45 0.48
N ASP A 455 33.66 10.60 0.08
CA ASP A 455 34.75 11.31 0.74
C ASP A 455 34.26 12.63 1.35
N ALA A 456 35.16 13.37 2.00
CA ALA A 456 34.82 14.66 2.62
C ALA A 456 34.25 15.69 1.63
N LYS A 457 34.67 15.64 0.36
CA LYS A 457 34.13 16.50 -0.70
C LYS A 457 32.71 16.07 -1.08
N GLY A 458 32.45 14.77 -1.16
CA GLY A 458 31.12 14.22 -1.40
C GLY A 458 30.15 14.59 -0.27
N ALA A 459 30.56 14.48 0.99
CA ALA A 459 29.75 14.93 2.12
C ALA A 459 29.47 16.44 2.08
N ALA A 460 30.47 17.26 1.71
CA ALA A 460 30.28 18.71 1.53
C ALA A 460 29.27 19.01 0.41
N LEU A 461 29.33 18.29 -0.71
CA LEU A 461 28.39 18.42 -1.82
C LEU A 461 26.96 18.05 -1.43
N LEU A 462 26.75 16.92 -0.74
CA LEU A 462 25.41 16.55 -0.25
C LEU A 462 24.82 17.64 0.65
N ASN A 463 25.64 18.21 1.53
CA ASN A 463 25.22 19.30 2.40
C ASN A 463 24.90 20.59 1.64
N GLU A 464 25.68 20.93 0.61
CA GLU A 464 25.43 22.09 -0.27
C GLU A 464 24.11 21.94 -1.03
N ARG A 465 23.87 20.75 -1.59
CA ARG A 465 22.65 20.42 -2.33
C ARG A 465 21.44 20.15 -1.45
N ARG A 466 21.64 20.07 -0.13
CA ARG A 466 20.63 19.68 0.87
C ARG A 466 20.03 18.28 0.60
N SER A 467 20.78 17.43 -0.09
CA SER A 467 20.42 16.03 -0.34
C SER A 467 20.64 15.19 0.92
N ALA A 468 20.01 14.02 0.98
CA ALA A 468 20.11 13.10 2.11
C ALA A 468 20.93 11.85 1.74
N LEU A 469 21.46 11.20 2.77
CA LEU A 469 22.08 9.88 2.69
C LEU A 469 21.33 8.91 3.61
N VAL A 470 21.03 7.71 3.12
CA VAL A 470 20.61 6.56 3.92
C VAL A 470 21.72 5.54 3.89
N ILE A 471 22.18 5.13 5.07
CA ILE A 471 23.26 4.13 5.20
C ILE A 471 22.68 2.76 5.58
N CYS A 472 23.32 1.70 5.12
CA CYS A 472 23.00 0.29 5.43
C CYS A 472 24.29 -0.41 5.91
N PRO A 473 24.87 0.02 7.04
CA PRO A 473 26.24 -0.32 7.43
C PRO A 473 26.53 -1.83 7.57
N SER A 474 25.57 -2.65 7.99
CA SER A 474 25.77 -4.10 8.12
C SER A 474 25.85 -4.80 6.76
N SER A 475 25.03 -4.36 5.80
CA SER A 475 25.09 -4.78 4.39
C SER A 475 26.43 -4.38 3.77
N ASN A 476 26.86 -3.12 3.96
CA ASN A 476 28.15 -2.65 3.46
C ASN A 476 29.33 -3.40 4.09
N SER A 477 29.30 -3.63 5.40
CA SER A 477 30.34 -4.38 6.09
C SER A 477 30.42 -5.83 5.61
N PHE A 478 29.29 -6.46 5.28
CA PHE A 478 29.28 -7.83 4.76
C PHE A 478 29.85 -7.90 3.34
N LEU A 479 29.39 -7.03 2.44
CA LEU A 479 29.78 -7.09 1.02
C LEU A 479 31.21 -6.59 0.77
N PHE A 480 31.63 -5.56 1.50
CA PHE A 480 32.81 -4.77 1.14
C PHE A 480 33.85 -4.69 2.28
N GLU A 481 33.60 -5.38 3.40
CA GLU A 481 34.45 -5.33 4.61
C GLU A 481 34.74 -3.90 5.10
N LYS A 482 33.79 -2.98 4.84
CA LYS A 482 33.96 -1.55 5.09
C LYS A 482 32.65 -0.87 5.48
N THR A 483 32.76 0.13 6.35
CA THR A 483 31.71 1.09 6.69
C THR A 483 32.22 2.53 6.48
N LEU A 484 31.30 3.50 6.52
CA LEU A 484 31.66 4.92 6.56
C LEU A 484 32.27 5.28 7.90
N THR A 485 33.27 6.17 7.91
CA THR A 485 33.92 6.59 9.15
C THR A 485 33.02 7.51 9.96
N ARG A 486 33.23 7.52 11.28
CA ARG A 486 32.56 8.43 12.19
C ARG A 486 32.66 9.88 11.73
N GLU A 487 33.86 10.35 11.40
CA GLU A 487 34.10 11.75 11.02
C GLU A 487 33.27 12.15 9.80
N LEU A 488 33.17 11.26 8.82
CA LEU A 488 32.41 11.49 7.61
C LEU A 488 30.90 11.52 7.90
N LEU A 489 30.39 10.56 8.68
CA LEU A 489 28.99 10.50 9.07
C LEU A 489 28.55 11.73 9.87
N HIS A 490 29.38 12.21 10.80
CA HIS A 490 29.11 13.45 11.56
C HIS A 490 29.15 14.70 10.68
N SER A 491 29.85 14.66 9.55
CA SER A 491 29.88 15.79 8.61
C SER A 491 28.61 15.89 7.75
N ILE A 492 27.83 14.82 7.60
CA ILE A 492 26.62 14.78 6.77
C ILE A 492 25.40 15.18 7.60
N LYS A 493 24.72 16.26 7.17
CA LYS A 493 23.62 16.86 7.94
C LYS A 493 22.34 16.03 7.93
N ARG A 494 22.00 15.43 6.79
CA ARG A 494 20.74 14.69 6.57
C ARG A 494 21.06 13.20 6.40
N LEU A 495 20.88 12.44 7.46
CA LEU A 495 21.26 11.03 7.52
C LEU A 495 20.07 10.18 7.97
N GLY A 496 19.87 9.04 7.32
CA GLY A 496 18.90 8.02 7.70
C GLY A 496 19.53 6.64 7.78
N LEU A 497 18.82 5.70 8.39
CA LEU A 497 19.23 4.30 8.49
C LEU A 497 18.24 3.41 7.74
N GLY A 498 18.75 2.47 6.95
CA GLY A 498 17.97 1.45 6.26
C GLY A 498 18.52 0.06 6.56
N SER A 499 17.64 -0.94 6.61
CA SER A 499 18.06 -2.34 6.80
C SER A 499 18.26 -3.12 5.50
N ASP A 500 18.10 -2.48 4.34
CA ASP A 500 18.37 -3.04 3.01
C ASP A 500 17.60 -4.35 2.77
N SER A 501 18.24 -5.52 2.84
CA SER A 501 17.57 -6.79 2.62
C SER A 501 18.34 -7.93 3.29
N PRO A 502 17.65 -9.03 3.67
CA PRO A 502 18.33 -10.20 4.25
C PRO A 502 19.37 -10.86 3.34
N LEU A 503 19.41 -10.51 2.05
CA LEU A 503 20.46 -10.93 1.12
C LEU A 503 21.85 -10.50 1.58
N THR A 504 21.95 -9.39 2.32
CA THR A 504 23.21 -8.71 2.65
C THR A 504 23.24 -8.24 4.11
N SER A 505 22.13 -7.73 4.63
CA SER A 505 22.06 -7.12 5.96
C SER A 505 22.12 -8.14 7.10
N ASN A 506 22.45 -7.64 8.29
CA ASN A 506 22.56 -8.41 9.52
C ASN A 506 21.31 -8.25 10.38
N GLY A 507 20.25 -8.99 10.05
CA GLY A 507 19.02 -9.02 10.86
C GLY A 507 18.00 -7.97 10.43
N ASP A 508 17.46 -7.21 11.37
CA ASP A 508 16.41 -6.19 11.17
C ASP A 508 16.87 -4.74 11.44
N LEU A 509 15.97 -3.76 11.44
CA LEU A 509 16.34 -2.36 11.67
C LEU A 509 16.91 -2.12 13.08
N LEU A 510 16.44 -2.85 14.10
CA LEU A 510 17.00 -2.73 15.45
C LEU A 510 18.41 -3.33 15.51
N ASP A 511 18.67 -4.44 14.80
CA ASP A 511 20.04 -4.92 14.59
C ASP A 511 20.90 -3.86 13.90
N GLU A 512 20.37 -3.18 12.89
CA GLU A 512 21.08 -2.13 12.16
C GLU A 512 21.45 -0.95 13.06
N ILE A 513 20.55 -0.54 13.97
CA ILE A 513 20.83 0.50 14.98
C ILE A 513 21.99 0.07 15.88
N ARG A 514 21.95 -1.16 16.40
CA ARG A 514 23.04 -1.70 17.25
C ARG A 514 24.35 -1.80 16.48
N PHE A 515 24.29 -2.22 15.22
CA PHE A 515 25.44 -2.31 14.35
C PHE A 515 26.05 -0.93 14.07
N ALA A 516 25.23 0.05 13.73
CA ALA A 516 25.66 1.42 13.49
C ALA A 516 26.28 2.08 14.73
N ARG A 517 25.71 1.82 15.92
CA ARG A 517 26.28 2.24 17.20
C ARG A 517 27.69 1.70 17.41
N TRP A 518 27.89 0.41 17.17
CA TRP A 518 29.15 -0.27 17.43
C TRP A 518 30.20 -0.07 16.32
N ALA A 519 29.83 -0.29 15.06
CA ALA A 519 30.75 -0.29 13.92
C ALA A 519 30.99 1.12 13.34
N CYS A 520 30.03 2.03 13.46
CA CYS A 520 30.13 3.39 12.90
C CYS A 520 30.36 4.46 13.98
N ASP A 521 30.38 4.08 15.27
CA ASP A 521 30.54 4.97 16.43
C ASP A 521 29.57 6.18 16.39
N LEU A 522 28.33 5.89 15.98
CA LEU A 522 27.21 6.84 16.04
C LEU A 522 26.62 6.84 17.46
N ASN A 523 26.34 8.03 17.96
CA ASN A 523 25.73 8.19 19.28
C ASN A 523 24.23 7.89 19.26
N ASP A 524 23.69 7.59 20.44
CA ASP A 524 22.30 7.16 20.63
C ASP A 524 21.30 8.22 20.11
N ASP A 525 21.56 9.52 20.31
CA ASP A 525 20.70 10.62 19.84
C ASP A 525 20.57 10.66 18.32
N ARG A 526 21.71 10.49 17.63
CA ARG A 526 21.76 10.47 16.16
C ARG A 526 21.06 9.25 15.62
N LEU A 527 21.26 8.09 16.24
CA LEU A 527 20.56 6.86 15.87
C LEU A 527 19.05 7.00 16.07
N PHE A 528 18.61 7.62 17.17
CA PHE A 528 17.20 7.88 17.43
C PHE A 528 16.57 8.71 16.32
N SER A 529 17.17 9.83 15.90
CA SER A 529 16.61 10.68 14.84
C SER A 529 16.58 9.96 13.48
N MET A 530 17.64 9.21 13.17
CA MET A 530 17.82 8.45 11.91
C MET A 530 16.76 7.38 11.63
N VAL A 531 15.96 6.99 12.62
CA VAL A 531 14.85 6.02 12.49
C VAL A 531 13.51 6.58 12.95
N THR A 532 13.42 7.89 13.20
CA THR A 532 12.21 8.58 13.64
C THR A 532 11.97 9.84 12.79
N GLU A 533 12.07 11.03 13.35
CA GLU A 533 11.70 12.29 12.70
C GLU A 533 12.59 12.63 11.50
N GLU A 534 13.90 12.35 11.56
CA GLU A 534 14.81 12.66 10.45
C GLU A 534 14.57 11.73 9.26
N ALA A 535 14.31 10.45 9.53
CA ALA A 535 13.87 9.49 8.52
C ALA A 535 12.54 9.93 7.87
N ALA A 536 11.57 10.39 8.66
CA ALA A 536 10.33 10.91 8.11
C ALA A 536 10.55 12.17 7.24
N GLN A 537 11.44 13.08 7.68
CA GLN A 537 11.76 14.31 6.95
C GLN A 537 12.51 14.06 5.64
N LEU A 538 13.50 13.15 5.63
CA LEU A 538 14.26 12.85 4.41
C LEU A 538 13.37 12.17 3.37
N LEU A 539 12.41 11.36 3.83
CA LEU A 539 11.40 10.71 2.99
C LEU A 539 10.19 11.60 2.67
N ARG A 540 10.20 12.86 3.14
CA ARG A 540 9.15 13.87 2.91
C ARG A 540 7.76 13.41 3.33
N LEU A 541 7.69 12.71 4.46
CA LEU A 541 6.43 12.29 5.05
C LEU A 541 5.73 13.47 5.73
N HIS A 542 4.40 13.46 5.70
CA HIS A 542 3.57 14.59 6.15
C HIS A 542 2.54 14.19 7.21
N GLY A 543 2.41 12.89 7.52
CA GLY A 543 1.48 12.37 8.52
C GLY A 543 1.97 12.51 9.96
N GLY A 544 3.22 12.94 10.18
CA GLY A 544 3.83 12.97 11.52
C GLY A 544 4.43 11.63 11.94
N GLU A 545 4.70 10.74 10.98
CA GLU A 545 5.46 9.51 11.14
C GLU A 545 6.77 9.78 11.91
N GLY A 546 7.17 8.86 12.78
CA GLY A 546 8.37 9.04 13.61
C GLY A 546 8.22 10.07 14.73
N SER A 547 7.04 10.66 14.97
CA SER A 547 6.83 11.63 16.06
C SER A 547 5.64 11.27 16.96
N LEU A 548 5.77 11.53 18.26
CA LEU A 548 4.71 11.28 19.25
C LEU A 548 4.09 12.60 19.69
N ARG A 549 3.18 13.15 18.88
CA ARG A 549 2.52 14.43 19.13
C ARG A 549 1.08 14.46 18.63
N GLY A 550 0.28 15.40 19.14
CA GLY A 550 -1.07 15.63 18.65
C GLY A 550 -1.11 15.91 17.14
N GLY A 551 -2.05 15.28 16.44
CA GLY A 551 -2.24 15.36 14.99
C GLY A 551 -1.35 14.45 14.15
N ALA A 552 -0.34 13.80 14.74
CA ALA A 552 0.45 12.79 14.04
C ALA A 552 -0.35 11.49 13.86
N VAL A 553 0.01 10.68 12.85
CA VAL A 553 -0.51 9.32 12.71
C VAL A 553 -0.23 8.50 13.96
N ALA A 554 -1.18 7.67 14.36
CA ALA A 554 -1.05 6.79 15.51
C ALA A 554 -0.26 5.53 15.14
N ASP A 555 0.99 5.74 14.73
CA ASP A 555 2.00 4.72 14.48
C ASP A 555 2.91 4.67 15.70
N LEU A 556 2.83 3.60 16.51
CA LEU A 556 3.40 3.54 17.86
C LEU A 556 4.00 2.17 18.14
N ILE A 557 5.05 2.15 18.96
CA ILE A 557 5.56 0.91 19.56
C ILE A 557 5.57 1.02 21.07
N ALA A 558 5.23 -0.06 21.77
CA ALA A 558 5.45 -0.17 23.21
C ALA A 558 6.54 -1.22 23.49
N VAL A 559 7.42 -0.89 24.41
CA VAL A 559 8.47 -1.77 24.93
C VAL A 559 8.44 -1.75 26.45
N THR A 560 8.92 -2.81 27.09
CA THR A 560 9.01 -2.86 28.55
C THR A 560 9.84 -1.69 29.07
N GLN A 561 9.35 -1.00 30.09
CA GLN A 561 10.00 0.20 30.61
C GLN A 561 11.40 -0.12 31.18
N ARG A 562 12.39 0.68 30.79
CA ARG A 562 13.80 0.56 31.21
C ARG A 562 14.33 1.86 31.80
N VAL A 563 15.44 1.78 32.52
CA VAL A 563 16.16 2.95 33.04
C VAL A 563 17.12 3.46 31.96
N GLY A 564 17.08 4.76 31.66
CA GLY A 564 17.95 5.38 30.65
C GLY A 564 17.22 6.49 29.89
N SER A 565 17.94 7.21 29.02
CA SER A 565 17.28 8.09 28.04
C SER A 565 16.54 7.24 26.99
N PRO A 566 15.43 7.73 26.42
CA PRO A 566 14.75 7.04 25.33
C PRO A 566 15.67 6.64 24.17
N ALA A 567 16.58 7.52 23.76
CA ALA A 567 17.57 7.23 22.72
C ALA A 567 18.49 6.05 23.08
N HIS A 568 19.01 6.05 24.31
CA HIS A 568 19.85 4.96 24.79
C HIS A 568 19.07 3.63 24.83
N ILE A 569 17.85 3.64 25.34
CA ILE A 569 16.98 2.46 25.40
C ILE A 569 16.74 1.91 24.00
N LEU A 570 16.34 2.76 23.03
CA LEU A 570 16.11 2.37 21.64
C LEU A 570 17.35 1.71 21.02
N SER A 571 18.53 2.23 21.32
CA SER A 571 19.81 1.72 20.80
C SER A 571 20.19 0.32 21.31
N GLU A 572 19.45 -0.23 22.27
CA GLU A 572 19.67 -1.55 22.87
C GLU A 572 18.52 -2.53 22.66
N LEU A 573 17.38 -2.06 22.12
CA LEU A 573 16.22 -2.90 21.86
C LEU A 573 16.54 -3.95 20.80
N SER A 574 15.91 -5.11 20.93
CA SER A 574 15.78 -6.16 19.92
C SER A 574 14.30 -6.43 19.63
N TRP A 575 13.98 -7.22 18.61
CA TRP A 575 12.59 -7.62 18.31
C TRP A 575 11.87 -8.29 19.51
N ARG A 576 12.63 -8.87 20.45
CA ARG A 576 12.08 -9.47 21.66
C ARG A 576 11.46 -8.45 22.60
N ASP A 577 11.99 -7.23 22.57
CA ASP A 577 11.61 -6.15 23.45
C ASP A 577 10.42 -5.35 22.92
N VAL A 578 10.01 -5.60 21.68
CA VAL A 578 8.83 -5.02 21.05
C VAL A 578 7.59 -5.79 21.50
N GLU A 579 6.79 -5.14 22.34
CA GLU A 579 5.65 -5.74 23.05
C GLU A 579 4.31 -5.42 22.38
N LEU A 580 4.23 -4.27 21.73
CA LEU A 580 3.04 -3.80 21.00
C LEU A 580 3.48 -2.98 19.80
N VAL A 581 2.83 -3.19 18.66
CA VAL A 581 2.92 -2.28 17.50
C VAL A 581 1.52 -1.87 17.06
N ILE A 582 1.32 -0.56 16.94
CA ILE A 582 0.11 0.06 16.44
C ILE A 582 0.46 0.79 15.14
N VAL A 583 -0.35 0.60 14.10
CA VAL A 583 -0.25 1.33 12.82
C VAL A 583 -1.62 1.92 12.52
N GLY A 584 -1.69 3.23 12.29
CA GLY A 584 -2.93 3.96 12.03
C GLY A 584 -3.98 3.76 13.13
N GLY A 585 -3.57 3.59 14.39
CA GLY A 585 -4.46 3.35 15.52
C GLY A 585 -5.00 1.92 15.63
N LEU A 586 -4.54 0.98 14.81
CA LEU A 586 -4.90 -0.43 14.90
C LEU A 586 -3.75 -1.24 15.50
N VAL A 587 -4.07 -2.19 16.39
CA VAL A 587 -3.08 -3.15 16.88
C VAL A 587 -2.71 -4.11 15.75
N HIS A 588 -1.42 -4.17 15.42
CA HIS A 588 -0.86 -5.05 14.40
C HIS A 588 0.04 -6.14 14.97
N LEU A 589 0.71 -5.88 16.09
CA LEU A 589 1.51 -6.86 16.82
C LEU A 589 1.25 -6.72 18.31
N ALA A 590 1.13 -7.84 19.02
CA ALA A 590 1.18 -7.90 20.47
C ALA A 590 2.00 -9.11 20.94
N SER A 591 2.79 -8.94 21.99
CA SER A 591 3.31 -10.05 22.80
C SER A 591 2.17 -10.77 23.51
N SER A 592 2.44 -11.94 24.09
CA SER A 592 1.45 -12.65 24.92
C SER A 592 1.00 -11.82 26.12
N GLU A 593 1.90 -11.06 26.76
CA GLU A 593 1.55 -10.24 27.91
C GLU A 593 0.61 -9.09 27.52
N ILE A 594 0.89 -8.38 26.43
CA ILE A 594 0.02 -7.32 25.94
C ILE A 594 -1.29 -7.90 25.40
N PHE A 595 -1.25 -9.04 24.72
CA PHE A 595 -2.44 -9.72 24.20
C PHE A 595 -3.47 -9.97 25.31
N ASP A 596 -3.02 -10.33 26.51
CA ASP A 596 -3.87 -10.52 27.68
C ASP A 596 -4.46 -9.23 28.27
N ARG A 597 -3.93 -8.07 27.88
CA ARG A 597 -4.46 -6.75 28.20
C ARG A 597 -5.40 -6.18 27.12
N LEU A 598 -5.45 -6.81 25.94
CA LEU A 598 -6.32 -6.38 24.83
C LEU A 598 -7.78 -6.75 25.09
N THR A 599 -8.69 -5.94 24.52
CA THR A 599 -10.13 -6.25 24.51
C THR A 599 -10.43 -7.48 23.63
N VAL A 600 -11.57 -8.13 23.88
CA VAL A 600 -12.01 -9.28 23.08
C VAL A 600 -12.10 -8.93 21.58
N GLN A 601 -12.52 -7.71 21.24
CA GLN A 601 -12.62 -7.26 19.85
C GLN A 601 -11.25 -7.14 19.19
N MET A 602 -10.25 -6.59 19.89
CA MET A 602 -8.89 -6.49 19.38
C MET A 602 -8.26 -7.87 19.17
N ARG A 603 -8.40 -8.77 20.15
CA ARG A 603 -7.84 -10.14 20.08
C ARG A 603 -8.36 -10.94 18.88
N ARG A 604 -9.65 -10.81 18.55
CA ARG A 604 -10.28 -11.52 17.41
C ARG A 604 -9.65 -11.21 16.05
N THR A 605 -8.90 -10.13 15.94
CA THR A 605 -8.25 -9.71 14.70
C THR A 605 -6.79 -10.13 14.60
N LEU A 606 -6.25 -10.79 15.63
CA LEU A 606 -4.86 -11.22 15.68
C LEU A 606 -4.78 -12.74 15.62
N VAL A 607 -3.77 -13.23 14.91
CA VAL A 607 -3.44 -14.65 14.81
C VAL A 607 -2.06 -14.91 15.40
N PRO A 608 -1.84 -16.05 16.08
CA PRO A 608 -0.54 -16.36 16.66
C PRO A 608 0.45 -16.80 15.58
N LEU A 609 1.69 -16.30 15.69
CA LEU A 609 2.86 -16.76 14.95
C LEU A 609 3.95 -17.11 15.97
N MET A 610 4.52 -18.31 15.88
CA MET A 610 5.72 -18.64 16.65
C MET A 610 6.93 -18.04 15.94
N VAL A 611 7.67 -17.18 16.64
CA VAL A 611 8.93 -16.59 16.16
C VAL A 611 10.03 -17.06 17.09
N GLU A 612 10.95 -17.86 16.57
CA GLU A 612 11.91 -18.64 17.35
C GLU A 612 11.23 -19.53 18.39
N LYS A 613 11.05 -19.03 19.62
CA LYS A 613 10.41 -19.73 20.75
C LYS A 613 9.37 -18.85 21.46
N GLU A 614 9.01 -17.73 20.85
CA GLU A 614 8.08 -16.76 21.42
C GLU A 614 6.86 -16.62 20.52
N VAL A 615 5.68 -16.57 21.14
CA VAL A 615 4.44 -16.30 20.41
C VAL A 615 4.31 -14.80 20.19
N ARG A 616 4.04 -14.42 18.95
CA ARG A 616 3.70 -13.06 18.53
C ARG A 616 2.31 -13.07 17.90
N TRP A 617 1.41 -12.22 18.39
CA TRP A 617 0.04 -12.11 17.89
C TRP A 617 -0.04 -11.02 16.84
N LEU A 618 -0.32 -11.38 15.60
CA LEU A 618 -0.19 -10.50 14.43
C LEU A 618 -1.53 -10.27 13.74
N ARG A 619 -1.76 -9.05 13.23
CA ARG A 619 -2.80 -8.77 12.24
C ARG A 619 -2.25 -9.07 10.85
N ALA A 620 -2.25 -10.34 10.48
CA ALA A 620 -1.80 -10.82 9.18
C ALA A 620 -2.42 -12.19 8.85
N PRO A 621 -2.49 -12.62 7.59
CA PRO A 621 -2.93 -13.96 7.22
C PRO A 621 -1.83 -15.02 7.47
N ALA A 622 -1.26 -15.07 8.68
CA ALA A 622 -0.05 -15.83 9.00
C ALA A 622 -0.12 -17.31 8.64
N THR A 623 -1.27 -17.97 8.85
CA THR A 623 -1.46 -19.38 8.48
C THR A 623 -1.30 -19.60 6.98
N SER A 624 -1.98 -18.81 6.16
CA SER A 624 -1.92 -18.91 4.69
C SER A 624 -0.54 -18.57 4.14
N LEU A 625 0.16 -17.61 4.77
CA LEU A 625 1.54 -17.27 4.42
C LEU A 625 2.50 -18.43 4.71
N LEU A 626 2.35 -19.09 5.86
CA LEU A 626 3.13 -20.28 6.20
C LEU A 626 2.84 -21.43 5.23
N ASP A 627 1.57 -21.74 4.97
CA ASP A 627 1.17 -22.79 4.01
C ASP A 627 1.83 -22.57 2.64
N ALA A 628 1.69 -21.35 2.09
CA ALA A 628 2.23 -21.00 0.78
C ALA A 628 3.76 -21.08 0.73
N THR A 629 4.43 -20.80 1.85
CA THR A 629 5.89 -20.78 1.93
C THR A 629 6.47 -22.17 2.15
N GLU A 630 5.89 -22.97 3.05
CA GLU A 630 6.30 -24.34 3.35
C GLU A 630 6.11 -25.27 2.14
N ASN A 631 5.07 -25.04 1.33
CA ASN A 631 4.88 -25.74 0.05
C ASN A 631 6.08 -25.60 -0.91
N VAL A 632 6.92 -24.57 -0.73
CA VAL A 632 8.10 -24.32 -1.58
C VAL A 632 9.41 -24.63 -0.85
N LEU A 633 9.56 -24.16 0.38
CA LEU A 633 10.81 -24.26 1.15
C LEU A 633 10.88 -25.49 2.06
N GLY A 634 9.77 -26.21 2.22
CA GLY A 634 9.61 -27.35 3.10
C GLY A 634 9.17 -26.98 4.52
N ASP A 635 8.49 -27.91 5.18
CA ASP A 635 7.96 -27.74 6.54
C ASP A 635 9.08 -27.40 7.53
N GLY A 636 8.83 -26.38 8.37
CA GLY A 636 9.78 -25.97 9.40
C GLY A 636 11.05 -25.29 8.88
N ASN A 637 11.17 -25.00 7.58
CA ASN A 637 12.32 -24.28 7.00
C ASN A 637 12.06 -22.78 6.77
N VAL A 638 10.92 -22.25 7.20
CA VAL A 638 10.58 -20.83 6.98
C VAL A 638 11.43 -19.95 7.89
N ARG A 639 12.24 -19.07 7.26
CA ARG A 639 13.03 -18.05 7.94
C ARG A 639 12.65 -16.67 7.41
N VAL A 640 12.40 -15.73 8.31
CA VAL A 640 12.01 -14.35 7.99
C VAL A 640 13.08 -13.43 8.58
N GLY A 641 13.91 -12.82 7.74
CA GLY A 641 15.07 -12.06 8.21
C GLY A 641 16.05 -12.89 9.04
N GLY A 642 16.14 -14.20 8.75
CA GLY A 642 16.96 -15.16 9.50
C GLY A 642 16.24 -15.82 10.69
N LEU A 643 15.17 -15.21 11.21
CA LEU A 643 14.39 -15.76 12.33
C LEU A 643 13.52 -16.93 11.88
N HIS A 644 13.55 -18.04 12.61
CA HIS A 644 12.66 -19.17 12.38
C HIS A 644 11.22 -18.78 12.72
N VAL A 645 10.27 -19.09 11.83
CA VAL A 645 8.85 -18.87 12.08
C VAL A 645 8.04 -20.14 11.83
N SER A 646 7.02 -20.37 12.66
CA SER A 646 6.18 -21.57 12.56
C SER A 646 4.78 -21.36 13.16
N ARG A 647 3.89 -22.34 12.97
CA ARG A 647 2.59 -22.36 13.65
C ARG A 647 2.78 -22.63 15.14
N MET A 648 1.94 -22.03 15.96
CA MET A 648 1.81 -22.44 17.36
C MET A 648 1.28 -23.89 17.39
N GLN A 649 2.03 -24.81 18.00
CA GLN A 649 1.56 -26.18 18.20
C GLN A 649 0.40 -26.16 19.22
N ALA A 650 -0.67 -26.90 18.90
CA ALA A 650 -1.90 -26.95 19.69
C ALA A 650 -1.74 -27.64 21.04
#